data_AF-A0A1F6PBA3-F1
#
_entry.id   AF-A0A1F6PBA3-F1
#
_cell.length_a   1.000
_cell.length_b   1.000
_cell.length_c   1.000
_cell.angle_alpha   90.00
_cell.angle_beta   90.00
_cell.angle_gamma   90.00
#
_symmetry.space_group_name_H-M   'P 1'
#
loop_
_entity.id
_entity.type
_entity.pdbx_description
1 polymer ?
#
loop_
_entity_poly.entity_id
_entity_poly.type
_entity_poly.pdbx_seq_one_letter_code
_entity_poly.pdbx_strand_id
1 'polypeptide(L)'
;MMYISWFKDLTIKDIPSVGGKNASLGEMYAKLTSKGMKVPNGFALTADVYWDFIKENKLDKRIKDTLKGLDKKNVHDLAVVGAKIRKMILESRFSKDAEKAIVAAYKELCKSSKKTNIDVAVRSSATAEDLPDASFAGQQETYLNVRGDKELLLASKKCIASLFTDRAISYREDKGYDHTAIALSVGVQEMVRSDMGASGVMFTLDTESGFKGVVLINAAYGLGEYVVKGRVTPDQFYVFKDGLKNGFKSIISKQLGTKEVKLVYGKVGTKQEKVKLSDQKVYSLADDEVLQLSKWGVMIEEHYGHPMDIEWAKDGQNGQLYIVQARSETVRSKIVNVIEQYQLKQKEKGKILLTGTSVGQKIGQGRARVINSPKQMKQFKPGEVLITRITDPDWEPIMRMASAIVTEQGGKTSHAAIVSRELGTPAIVGAAKARQVIKNGQEITVSCAEGEAGYVYKGLLPFEVLKTEIKSVPDTRTKIMMNVGDPSSAFTLSALPNDGVGLAREEFIFTNFVKIHPLALVNYKDQPKEIKQKIDELTVGYKDKAKYCVDKLAEGIAFITAAFHPNDVIVRLSDFKTNEYATLVGGGAYEPKEENPMIGWRGASRYYDEKYKAGFKLECEAIKKVRNQWGMKNLIVMVPFCRTVEEGKKVLATMKEFGLERGKDGLQVYVMCEIPANVILAKEFSEIFDGFSIGSNDLTQLTLGVDRDSALVSHVYDEKNEAVKTLIRQVIKVAHENKRKVGICGQAPSDYPEFAEFLVQEGIDSISLNPDTVLKTRERIFAMEKKVAAKPPSSFKMGVASKMLLIFGVLGLATSLGGYTCQTVNDNKMSAADVQIEVANQVALAKSELKREMEQEFERKQSEGRSNYVEDSFAKFTLAYPLGWVISHEDGMVKFSSVNGSQEWFSISEGKPAQSRDFKEFSQTTSTAENEGYPTNTWRGYPAKFFFTLPFKSEYAVRLLEIYPDGYNKSKTVIKIMGNTSKFNEFIFSSMTDFKVN
;
A
#
# COMPACT_ATOMS: atom_id res chain seq x y z
N MET A 1 18.81 40.51 23.15
CA MET A 1 18.31 39.71 22.01
C MET A 1 19.46 38.87 21.51
N MET A 2 19.24 37.58 21.27
CA MET A 2 20.26 36.70 20.71
C MET A 2 20.00 36.61 19.21
N TYR A 3 20.70 37.41 18.40
CA TYR A 3 20.45 37.50 16.96
C TYR A 3 21.00 36.33 16.14
N ILE A 4 22.04 35.66 16.65
CA ILE A 4 22.77 34.61 15.93
C ILE A 4 22.85 33.36 16.80
N SER A 5 22.55 32.21 16.21
CA SER A 5 22.77 30.89 16.81
C SER A 5 23.56 30.00 15.85
N TRP A 6 24.66 29.41 16.30
CA TRP A 6 25.47 28.50 15.47
C TRP A 6 24.83 27.12 15.39
N PHE A 7 25.00 26.41 14.26
CA PHE A 7 24.43 25.06 14.11
C PHE A 7 24.88 24.08 15.20
N LYS A 8 26.11 24.18 15.67
CA LYS A 8 26.63 23.35 16.79
C LYS A 8 25.87 23.52 18.11
N ASP A 9 25.20 24.66 18.30
CA ASP A 9 24.51 25.04 19.54
C ASP A 9 22.98 24.89 19.41
N LEU A 10 22.48 24.41 18.26
CA LEU A 10 21.07 24.27 17.96
C LEU A 10 20.59 22.82 18.08
N THR A 11 19.32 22.66 18.46
CA THR A 11 18.62 21.39 18.57
C THR A 11 17.21 21.51 18.00
N ILE A 12 16.48 20.39 17.90
CA ILE A 12 15.08 20.42 17.46
C ILE A 12 14.16 21.21 18.41
N LYS A 13 14.59 21.49 19.65
CA LYS A 13 13.82 22.31 20.62
C LYS A 13 13.81 23.80 20.25
N ASP A 14 14.72 24.22 19.37
CA ASP A 14 14.90 25.63 19.00
C ASP A 14 14.02 26.06 17.81
N ILE A 15 13.10 25.21 17.33
CA ILE A 15 12.14 25.52 16.26
C ILE A 15 11.43 26.88 16.46
N PRO A 16 10.95 27.26 17.66
CA PRO A 16 10.30 28.56 17.83
C PRO A 16 11.22 29.76 17.56
N SER A 17 12.54 29.58 17.69
CA SER A 17 13.54 30.63 17.50
C SER A 17 14.15 30.63 16.10
N VAL A 18 14.41 29.46 15.51
CA VAL A 18 15.13 29.35 14.23
C VAL A 18 14.35 28.64 13.11
N GLY A 19 13.11 28.23 13.38
CA GLY A 19 12.30 27.45 12.45
C GLY A 19 12.79 26.01 12.23
N GLY A 20 11.96 25.22 11.54
CA GLY A 20 12.15 23.78 11.34
C GLY A 20 13.47 23.40 10.69
N LYS A 21 13.82 24.04 9.57
CA LYS A 21 15.00 23.68 8.78
C LYS A 21 16.30 23.93 9.53
N ASN A 22 16.43 25.10 10.17
CA ASN A 22 17.66 25.44 10.90
C ASN A 22 17.78 24.62 12.18
N ALA A 23 16.67 24.34 12.88
CA ALA A 23 16.67 23.46 14.04
C ALA A 23 17.10 22.04 13.67
N SER A 24 16.57 21.50 12.55
CA SER A 24 16.97 20.18 12.02
C SER A 24 18.43 20.14 11.59
N LEU A 25 18.93 21.18 10.89
CA LEU A 25 20.34 21.31 10.53
C LEU A 25 21.25 21.33 11.76
N GLY A 26 20.86 22.10 12.78
CA GLY A 26 21.56 22.17 14.05
C GLY A 26 21.62 20.83 14.77
N GLU A 27 20.46 20.16 14.89
CA GLU A 27 20.33 18.83 15.49
C GLU A 27 21.27 17.82 14.82
N MET A 28 21.26 17.76 13.48
CA MET A 28 22.16 16.89 12.73
C MET A 28 23.65 17.24 12.92
N TYR A 29 23.99 18.52 12.84
CA TYR A 29 25.37 18.98 13.02
C TYR A 29 25.90 18.65 14.44
N ALA A 30 25.09 18.93 15.46
CA ALA A 30 25.47 18.72 16.85
C ALA A 30 25.51 17.23 17.25
N LYS A 31 24.60 16.40 16.73
CA LYS A 31 24.42 15.01 17.21
C LYS A 31 24.98 13.94 16.28
N LEU A 32 25.04 14.18 14.97
CA LEU A 32 25.37 13.15 13.98
C LEU A 32 26.75 13.36 13.34
N THR A 33 27.36 14.55 13.46
CA THR A 33 28.74 14.77 12.97
C THR A 33 29.78 13.94 13.74
N SER A 34 29.59 13.73 15.04
CA SER A 34 30.42 12.81 15.84
C SER A 34 30.29 11.34 15.42
N LYS A 35 29.22 10.99 14.71
CA LYS A 35 28.97 9.65 14.14
C LYS A 35 29.49 9.51 12.70
N GLY A 36 30.30 10.47 12.23
CA GLY A 36 30.93 10.44 10.90
C GLY A 36 30.09 11.02 9.77
N MET A 37 28.91 11.60 10.06
CA MET A 37 28.11 12.31 9.06
C MET A 37 28.66 13.72 8.81
N LYS A 38 28.69 14.16 7.56
CA LYS A 38 29.16 15.50 7.22
C LYS A 38 27.99 16.42 6.96
N VAL A 39 27.91 17.49 7.75
CA VAL A 39 26.95 18.59 7.56
C VAL A 39 27.76 19.87 7.40
N PRO A 40 27.54 20.68 6.35
CA PRO A 40 28.26 21.94 6.19
C PRO A 40 27.98 22.89 7.35
N ASN A 41 29.01 23.58 7.81
CA ASN A 41 28.93 24.50 8.95
C ASN A 41 28.13 25.76 8.59
N GLY A 42 27.62 26.46 9.60
CA GLY A 42 26.81 27.65 9.42
C GLY A 42 26.18 28.16 10.71
N PHE A 43 25.33 29.16 10.55
CA PHE A 43 24.58 29.79 11.63
C PHE A 43 23.17 30.20 11.16
N ALA A 44 22.26 30.38 12.11
CA ALA A 44 20.92 30.88 11.88
C ALA A 44 20.77 32.30 12.45
N LEU A 45 20.11 33.16 11.69
CA LEU A 45 19.51 34.40 12.18
C LEU A 45 18.22 34.04 12.89
N THR A 46 18.11 34.36 14.18
CA THR A 46 16.93 34.00 14.98
C THR A 46 15.71 34.84 14.60
N ALA A 47 14.53 34.42 15.07
CA ALA A 47 13.27 35.16 14.93
C ALA A 47 13.37 36.58 15.50
N ASP A 48 14.23 36.82 16.50
CA ASP A 48 14.50 38.16 17.04
C ASP A 48 14.97 39.14 15.96
N VAL A 49 15.79 38.68 15.00
CA VAL A 49 16.25 39.52 13.88
C VAL A 49 15.08 39.94 13.00
N TYR A 50 14.14 39.03 12.75
CA TYR A 50 12.93 39.32 11.98
C TYR A 50 12.06 40.35 12.71
N TRP A 51 11.78 40.13 14.00
CA TRP A 51 10.94 41.05 14.78
C TRP A 51 11.56 42.44 14.93
N ASP A 52 12.86 42.51 15.17
CA ASP A 52 13.61 43.76 15.22
C ASP A 52 13.58 44.49 13.87
N PHE A 53 13.77 43.76 12.76
CA PHE A 53 13.66 44.31 11.41
C PHE A 53 12.27 44.88 11.12
N ILE A 54 11.20 44.17 11.50
CA ILE A 54 9.82 44.65 11.33
C ILE A 54 9.57 45.92 12.17
N LYS A 55 10.05 45.94 13.42
CA LYS A 55 9.86 47.04 14.36
C LYS A 55 10.63 48.30 13.96
N GLU A 56 11.92 48.20 13.65
CA GLU A 56 12.79 49.31 13.26
C GLU A 56 12.24 50.06 12.03
N ASN A 57 11.64 49.32 11.09
CA ASN A 57 11.12 49.88 9.84
C ASN A 57 9.61 50.18 9.88
N LYS A 58 8.95 49.96 11.03
CA LYS A 58 7.49 50.12 11.22
C LYS A 58 6.67 49.39 10.15
N LEU A 59 7.12 48.18 9.80
CA LEU A 59 6.55 47.40 8.70
C LEU A 59 5.22 46.74 9.08
N ASP A 60 5.02 46.44 10.36
CA ASP A 60 3.79 45.86 10.92
C ASP A 60 2.53 46.60 10.46
N LYS A 61 2.47 47.92 10.67
CA LYS A 61 1.33 48.75 10.31
C LYS A 61 1.22 48.92 8.79
N ARG A 62 2.35 49.14 8.12
CA ARG A 62 2.40 49.37 6.66
C ARG A 62 1.96 48.15 5.86
N ILE A 63 2.35 46.96 6.30
CA ILE A 63 1.93 45.69 5.68
C ILE A 63 0.43 45.48 5.91
N LYS A 64 -0.06 45.64 7.15
CA LYS A 64 -1.50 45.55 7.46
C LYS A 64 -2.33 46.52 6.61
N ASP A 65 -1.91 47.77 6.49
CA ASP A 65 -2.61 48.76 5.68
C ASP A 65 -2.57 48.45 4.18
N THR A 66 -1.52 47.77 3.70
CA THR A 66 -1.41 47.36 2.30
C THR A 66 -2.23 46.10 1.98
N LEU A 67 -2.50 45.26 2.98
CA LEU A 67 -3.37 44.07 2.86
C LEU A 67 -4.86 44.42 3.03
N LYS A 68 -5.21 45.57 3.62
CA LYS A 68 -6.60 46.01 3.77
C LYS A 68 -7.29 46.14 2.41
N GLY A 69 -8.39 45.42 2.24
CA GLY A 69 -9.20 45.45 1.02
C GLY A 69 -8.71 44.54 -0.10
N LEU A 70 -7.70 43.69 0.15
CA LEU A 70 -7.25 42.66 -0.79
C LEU A 70 -8.39 41.70 -1.12
N ASP A 71 -8.77 41.62 -2.40
CA ASP A 71 -9.67 40.55 -2.87
C ASP A 71 -8.85 39.29 -3.15
N LYS A 72 -8.91 38.32 -2.24
CA LYS A 72 -8.18 37.05 -2.36
C LYS A 72 -8.53 36.21 -3.59
N LYS A 73 -9.67 36.47 -4.26
CA LYS A 73 -10.05 35.80 -5.51
C LYS A 73 -9.49 36.51 -6.74
N ASN A 74 -8.96 37.72 -6.59
CA ASN A 74 -8.37 38.50 -7.66
C ASN A 74 -6.84 38.34 -7.69
N VAL A 75 -6.37 37.42 -8.53
CA VAL A 75 -4.94 37.12 -8.72
C VAL A 75 -4.12 38.36 -9.11
N HIS A 76 -4.71 39.31 -9.84
CA HIS A 76 -4.01 40.53 -10.22
C HIS A 76 -3.79 41.46 -9.02
N ASP A 77 -4.81 41.61 -8.17
CA ASP A 77 -4.72 42.44 -6.96
C ASP A 77 -3.68 41.85 -5.98
N LEU A 78 -3.73 40.54 -5.78
CA LEU A 78 -2.74 39.79 -4.99
C LEU A 78 -1.30 40.00 -5.48
N ALA A 79 -1.06 39.93 -6.79
CA ALA A 79 0.27 40.13 -7.36
C ALA A 79 0.79 41.56 -7.16
N VAL A 80 -0.09 42.56 -7.30
CA VAL A 80 0.27 43.98 -7.08
C VAL A 80 0.57 44.24 -5.61
N VAL A 81 -0.29 43.79 -4.70
CA VAL A 81 -0.15 43.93 -3.25
C VAL A 81 1.10 43.19 -2.75
N GLY A 82 1.29 41.94 -3.17
CA GLY A 82 2.46 41.14 -2.82
C GLY A 82 3.76 41.78 -3.30
N ALA A 83 3.82 42.24 -4.55
CA ALA A 83 5.00 42.93 -5.08
C ALA A 83 5.31 44.23 -4.31
N LYS A 84 4.28 44.99 -3.94
CA LYS A 84 4.42 46.21 -3.12
C LYS A 84 5.00 45.90 -1.75
N ILE A 85 4.52 44.86 -1.07
CA ILE A 85 5.05 44.43 0.24
C ILE A 85 6.51 43.99 0.13
N ARG A 86 6.84 43.13 -0.85
CA ARG A 86 8.22 42.68 -1.07
C ARG A 86 9.16 43.84 -1.36
N LYS A 87 8.74 44.82 -2.16
CA LYS A 87 9.52 46.03 -2.43
C LYS A 87 9.78 46.83 -1.15
N MET A 88 8.76 47.04 -0.31
CA MET A 88 8.92 47.72 0.99
C MET A 88 9.94 47.02 1.90
N ILE A 89 9.95 45.69 1.93
CA ILE A 89 10.91 44.91 2.71
C ILE A 89 12.33 45.06 2.15
N LEU A 90 12.51 45.01 0.83
CA LEU A 90 13.82 45.13 0.21
C LEU A 90 14.46 46.52 0.40
N GLU A 91 13.64 47.58 0.42
CA GLU A 91 14.05 48.97 0.66
C GLU A 91 14.31 49.27 2.15
N SER A 92 13.90 48.38 3.05
CA SER A 92 14.12 48.49 4.50
C SER A 92 15.55 48.10 4.91
N ARG A 93 15.96 48.52 6.11
CA ARG A 93 17.30 48.29 6.67
C ARG A 93 17.27 47.40 7.91
N PHE A 94 18.30 46.61 8.12
CA PHE A 94 18.51 45.99 9.43
C PHE A 94 18.84 47.06 10.47
N SER A 95 18.54 46.79 11.74
CA SER A 95 19.08 47.59 12.84
C SER A 95 20.61 47.50 12.82
N LYS A 96 21.29 48.52 13.36
CA LYS A 96 22.77 48.52 13.41
C LYS A 96 23.32 47.32 14.18
N ASP A 97 22.62 46.88 15.22
CA ASP A 97 23.03 45.74 16.04
C ASP A 97 22.83 44.41 15.30
N ALA A 98 21.71 44.22 14.61
CA ALA A 98 21.48 43.04 13.78
C ALA A 98 22.48 42.98 12.62
N GLU A 99 22.71 44.08 11.90
CA GLU A 99 23.69 44.14 10.81
C GLU A 99 25.10 43.79 11.29
N LYS A 100 25.54 44.38 12.42
CA LYS A 100 26.84 44.08 13.03
C LYS A 100 26.96 42.62 13.43
N ALA A 101 25.91 42.03 14.00
CA ALA A 101 25.90 40.62 14.40
C ALA A 101 26.00 39.67 13.20
N ILE A 102 25.23 39.93 12.13
CA ILE A 102 25.24 39.11 10.89
C ILE A 102 26.62 39.14 10.24
N VAL A 103 27.21 40.34 10.07
CA VAL A 103 28.53 40.50 9.46
C VAL A 103 29.62 39.87 10.31
N ALA A 104 29.56 40.02 11.64
CA ALA A 104 30.51 39.39 12.56
C ALA A 104 30.45 37.85 12.47
N ALA A 105 29.26 37.27 12.44
CA ALA A 105 29.07 35.82 12.31
C ALA A 105 29.60 35.29 10.97
N TYR A 106 29.36 36.00 9.87
CA TYR A 106 29.90 35.64 8.56
C TYR A 106 31.43 35.70 8.50
N LYS A 107 32.05 36.73 9.11
CA LYS A 107 33.52 36.83 9.21
C LYS A 107 34.11 35.71 10.08
N GLU A 108 33.44 35.32 11.15
CA GLU A 108 33.86 34.19 11.97
C GLU A 108 33.74 32.86 11.20
N LEU A 109 32.67 32.69 10.40
CA LEU A 109 32.53 31.52 9.52
C LEU A 109 33.67 31.46 8.49
N CYS A 110 33.98 32.58 7.83
CA CYS A 110 35.14 32.72 6.93
C CYS A 110 36.45 32.30 7.60
N LYS A 111 36.70 32.78 8.82
CA LYS A 111 37.89 32.45 9.61
C LYS A 111 37.96 30.95 9.93
N SER A 112 36.85 30.36 10.36
CA SER A 112 36.76 28.93 10.68
C SER A 112 37.03 28.03 9.47
N SER A 113 36.55 28.43 8.28
CA SER A 113 36.76 27.70 7.02
C SER A 113 38.06 28.09 6.30
N LYS A 114 38.91 28.94 6.90
CA LYS A 114 40.17 29.46 6.33
C LYS A 114 40.03 30.09 4.94
N LYS A 115 38.91 30.78 4.69
CA LYS A 115 38.59 31.45 3.42
C LYS A 115 38.26 32.93 3.67
N THR A 116 38.68 33.83 2.79
CA THR A 116 38.44 35.29 2.96
C THR A 116 37.02 35.72 2.59
N ASN A 117 36.41 35.07 1.59
CA ASN A 117 35.03 35.28 1.15
C ASN A 117 34.41 33.93 0.80
N ILE A 118 33.91 33.24 1.83
CA ILE A 118 33.27 31.94 1.65
C ILE A 118 31.94 32.07 0.92
N ASP A 119 31.67 31.17 -0.02
CA ASP A 119 30.37 31.04 -0.65
C ASP A 119 29.37 30.35 0.29
N VAL A 120 28.22 31.00 0.51
CA VAL A 120 27.17 30.51 1.41
C VAL A 120 25.83 30.34 0.69
N ALA A 121 25.05 29.38 1.15
CA ALA A 121 23.62 29.27 0.89
C ALA A 121 22.88 30.06 1.97
N VAL A 122 21.97 30.93 1.55
CA VAL A 122 21.08 31.70 2.43
C VAL A 122 19.67 31.16 2.24
N ARG A 123 19.12 30.51 3.27
CA ARG A 123 17.86 29.77 3.23
C ARG A 123 16.85 30.36 4.20
N SER A 124 15.60 30.39 3.80
CA SER A 124 14.48 30.71 4.68
C SER A 124 14.08 29.48 5.52
N SER A 125 13.71 29.73 6.79
CA SER A 125 13.27 28.72 7.76
C SER A 125 12.16 29.36 8.63
N ALA A 126 10.89 29.04 8.36
CA ALA A 126 9.79 29.65 9.12
C ALA A 126 9.53 28.93 10.43
N THR A 127 9.06 29.67 11.45
CA THR A 127 8.75 29.10 12.78
C THR A 127 7.47 28.25 12.81
N ALA A 128 6.68 28.30 11.74
CA ALA A 128 5.41 27.57 11.60
C ALA A 128 5.41 26.64 10.36
N GLU A 129 6.57 26.30 9.82
CA GLU A 129 6.71 25.50 8.59
C GLU A 129 6.27 24.03 8.74
N ASP A 130 6.32 23.50 9.96
CA ASP A 130 6.09 22.07 10.26
C ASP A 130 4.71 21.78 10.89
N LEU A 131 3.75 22.70 10.80
CA LEU A 131 2.40 22.44 11.30
C LEU A 131 1.69 21.36 10.44
N PRO A 132 1.01 20.36 11.04
CA PRO A 132 0.41 19.22 10.32
C PRO A 132 -0.55 19.60 9.17
N ASP A 133 -1.19 20.76 9.28
CA ASP A 133 -2.17 21.29 8.31
C ASP A 133 -1.60 22.41 7.41
N ALA A 134 -0.31 22.75 7.55
CA ALA A 134 0.36 23.82 6.83
C ALA A 134 1.69 23.41 6.20
N SER A 135 1.63 22.75 5.05
CA SER A 135 2.81 22.57 4.21
C SER A 135 3.14 23.87 3.46
N PHE A 136 4.07 24.66 4.00
CA PHE A 136 4.69 25.78 3.26
C PHE A 136 5.77 25.30 2.26
N ALA A 137 5.77 24.00 1.93
CA ALA A 137 6.75 23.34 1.09
C ALA A 137 6.85 24.04 -0.29
N GLY A 138 8.09 24.40 -0.66
CA GLY A 138 8.39 25.06 -1.93
C GLY A 138 7.97 26.53 -2.05
N GLN A 139 7.43 27.16 -1.00
CA GLN A 139 7.05 28.59 -1.01
C GLN A 139 8.20 29.54 -0.65
N GLN A 140 9.25 28.99 -0.06
CA GLN A 140 10.34 29.70 0.60
C GLN A 140 11.59 29.76 -0.30
N GLU A 141 12.19 30.95 -0.41
CA GLU A 141 13.32 31.18 -1.32
C GLU A 141 14.66 30.79 -0.69
N THR A 142 15.50 30.16 -1.51
CA THR A 142 16.91 29.85 -1.22
C THR A 142 17.79 30.57 -2.22
N TYR A 143 18.86 31.18 -1.72
CA TYR A 143 19.85 31.90 -2.50
C TYR A 143 21.20 31.20 -2.39
N LEU A 144 21.75 30.78 -3.54
CA LEU A 144 22.99 30.00 -3.61
C LEU A 144 24.15 30.87 -4.13
N ASN A 145 25.39 30.48 -3.78
CA ASN A 145 26.62 31.18 -4.17
C ASN A 145 26.62 32.67 -3.78
N VAL A 146 26.18 32.97 -2.56
CA VAL A 146 26.21 34.32 -1.97
C VAL A 146 27.59 34.57 -1.38
N ARG A 147 28.20 35.73 -1.65
CA ARG A 147 29.58 36.05 -1.20
C ARG A 147 29.68 37.50 -0.74
N GLY A 148 30.25 37.67 0.46
CA GLY A 148 30.55 38.98 1.03
C GLY A 148 29.37 39.63 1.75
N ASP A 149 29.70 40.58 2.62
CA ASP A 149 28.79 41.22 3.58
C ASP A 149 27.51 41.80 2.91
N LYS A 150 27.68 42.53 1.80
CA LYS A 150 26.58 43.20 1.10
C LYS A 150 25.58 42.23 0.50
N GLU A 151 26.06 41.19 -0.18
CA GLU A 151 25.18 40.20 -0.81
C GLU A 151 24.51 39.32 0.23
N LEU A 152 25.17 39.02 1.35
CA LEU A 152 24.58 38.28 2.47
C LEU A 152 23.40 39.04 3.09
N LEU A 153 23.56 40.33 3.37
CA LEU A 153 22.49 41.18 3.90
C LEU A 153 21.32 41.27 2.92
N LEU A 154 21.62 41.43 1.62
CA LEU A 154 20.59 41.46 0.58
C LEU A 154 19.84 40.13 0.47
N ALA A 155 20.55 39.00 0.45
CA ALA A 155 19.95 37.67 0.42
C ALA A 155 19.08 37.41 1.66
N SER A 156 19.53 37.84 2.84
CA SER A 156 18.76 37.73 4.08
C SER A 156 17.46 38.53 4.01
N LYS A 157 17.49 39.77 3.49
CA LYS A 157 16.28 40.56 3.23
C LYS A 157 15.34 39.91 2.22
N LYS A 158 15.90 39.28 1.18
CA LYS A 158 15.10 38.56 0.19
C LYS A 158 14.40 37.34 0.82
N CYS A 159 15.07 36.59 1.70
CA CYS A 159 14.41 35.53 2.48
C CYS A 159 13.24 36.09 3.29
N ILE A 160 13.44 37.19 4.03
CA ILE A 160 12.36 37.88 4.79
C ILE A 160 11.21 38.28 3.85
N ALA A 161 11.52 38.82 2.66
CA ALA A 161 10.52 39.17 1.66
C ALA A 161 9.77 37.96 1.11
N SER A 162 10.38 36.78 1.05
CA SER A 162 9.72 35.55 0.56
C SER A 162 8.56 35.09 1.45
N LEU A 163 8.51 35.53 2.71
CA LEU A 163 7.34 35.31 3.57
C LEU A 163 6.09 35.98 2.99
N PHE A 164 6.24 36.97 2.11
CA PHE A 164 5.17 37.73 1.47
C PHE A 164 5.14 37.52 -0.05
N THR A 165 5.48 36.30 -0.52
CA THR A 165 5.12 35.89 -1.88
C THR A 165 3.60 35.86 -2.05
N ASP A 166 3.13 36.01 -3.28
CA ASP A 166 1.70 36.04 -3.59
C ASP A 166 1.01 34.76 -3.07
N ARG A 167 1.69 33.62 -3.22
CA ARG A 167 1.28 32.31 -2.69
C ARG A 167 1.20 32.28 -1.16
N ALA A 168 2.23 32.75 -0.46
CA ALA A 168 2.24 32.76 1.01
C ALA A 168 1.18 33.71 1.60
N ILE A 169 0.87 34.81 0.91
CA ILE A 169 -0.22 35.72 1.29
C ILE A 169 -1.56 35.00 1.10
N SER A 170 -1.85 34.48 -0.10
CA SER A 170 -3.10 33.78 -0.39
C SER A 170 -3.36 32.62 0.58
N TYR A 171 -2.34 31.79 0.84
CA TYR A 171 -2.45 30.67 1.76
C TYR A 171 -2.86 31.08 3.18
N ARG A 172 -2.27 32.17 3.72
CA ARG A 172 -2.61 32.66 5.07
C ARG A 172 -4.00 33.27 5.13
N GLU A 173 -4.41 34.00 4.10
CA GLU A 173 -5.78 34.53 3.98
C GLU A 173 -6.83 33.40 3.90
N ASP A 174 -6.52 32.29 3.21
CA ASP A 174 -7.41 31.14 3.13
C ASP A 174 -7.51 30.34 4.44
N LYS A 175 -6.46 30.33 5.24
CA LYS A 175 -6.43 29.71 6.57
C LYS A 175 -6.85 30.64 7.71
N GLY A 176 -7.04 31.93 7.43
CA GLY A 176 -7.35 32.94 8.45
C GLY A 176 -6.19 33.22 9.43
N TYR A 177 -4.95 33.00 9.00
CA TYR A 177 -3.77 33.25 9.83
C TYR A 177 -3.35 34.73 9.79
N ASP A 178 -2.99 35.30 10.94
CA ASP A 178 -2.43 36.66 10.98
C ASP A 178 -1.07 36.71 10.27
N HIS A 179 -0.98 37.55 9.24
CA HIS A 179 0.22 37.80 8.45
C HIS A 179 1.39 38.38 9.27
N THR A 180 1.11 38.84 10.48
CA THR A 180 2.08 39.42 11.42
C THR A 180 2.40 38.52 12.61
N ALA A 181 1.88 37.29 12.67
CA ALA A 181 2.14 36.36 13.79
C ALA A 181 3.29 35.37 13.54
N ILE A 182 3.77 35.26 12.29
CA ILE A 182 4.79 34.27 11.89
C ILE A 182 6.12 34.97 11.69
N ALA A 183 7.17 34.49 12.38
CA ALA A 183 8.53 34.93 12.16
C ALA A 183 9.24 34.05 11.13
N LEU A 184 10.26 34.63 10.49
CA LEU A 184 11.14 33.91 9.59
C LEU A 184 12.59 33.98 10.11
N SER A 185 13.18 32.81 10.33
CA SER A 185 14.62 32.67 10.52
C SER A 185 15.32 32.51 9.18
N VAL A 186 16.58 32.93 9.12
CA VAL A 186 17.43 32.79 7.92
C VAL A 186 18.64 31.93 8.27
N GLY A 187 18.79 30.79 7.61
CA GLY A 187 19.97 29.93 7.72
C GLY A 187 21.06 30.36 6.75
N VAL A 188 22.28 30.52 7.25
CA VAL A 188 23.49 30.81 6.46
C VAL A 188 24.44 29.63 6.58
N GLN A 189 24.59 28.87 5.51
CA GLN A 189 25.36 27.62 5.49
C GLN A 189 26.48 27.67 4.44
N GLU A 190 27.66 27.12 4.75
CA GLU A 190 28.74 26.94 3.77
C GLU A 190 28.25 26.13 2.55
N MET A 191 28.58 26.62 1.35
CA MET A 191 28.27 25.89 0.12
C MET A 191 29.19 24.68 -0.07
N VAL A 192 28.58 23.58 -0.45
CA VAL A 192 29.29 22.40 -0.98
C VAL A 192 29.45 22.58 -2.48
N ARG A 193 30.64 22.29 -3.03
CA ARG A 193 30.95 22.50 -4.47
C ARG A 193 30.36 21.43 -5.38
N SER A 194 29.08 21.14 -5.22
CA SER A 194 28.32 20.20 -6.07
C SER A 194 28.04 20.74 -7.47
N ASP A 195 28.25 22.04 -7.71
CA ASP A 195 28.31 22.61 -9.07
C ASP A 195 29.34 21.90 -9.97
N MET A 196 30.42 21.39 -9.36
CA MET A 196 31.48 20.60 -9.99
C MET A 196 31.31 19.09 -9.79
N GLY A 197 30.31 18.66 -9.02
CA GLY A 197 30.06 17.28 -8.64
C GLY A 197 28.61 16.87 -8.92
N ALA A 198 27.98 16.26 -7.91
CA ALA A 198 26.61 15.79 -7.97
C ALA A 198 25.85 16.17 -6.70
N SER A 199 24.53 16.14 -6.77
CA SER A 199 23.65 16.35 -5.62
C SER A 199 22.30 15.74 -5.89
N GLY A 200 21.45 15.73 -4.87
CA GLY A 200 20.08 15.29 -5.04
C GLY A 200 19.34 15.14 -3.73
N VAL A 201 18.35 14.26 -3.77
CA VAL A 201 17.44 14.00 -2.66
C VAL A 201 17.40 12.51 -2.36
N MET A 202 17.11 12.18 -1.12
CA MET A 202 17.03 10.83 -0.61
C MET A 202 15.82 10.72 0.32
N PHE A 203 15.04 9.66 0.16
CA PHE A 203 13.92 9.32 1.02
C PHE A 203 14.20 8.01 1.72
N THR A 204 13.90 7.91 3.01
CA THR A 204 14.05 6.66 3.78
C THR A 204 12.82 5.76 3.64
N LEU A 205 12.04 5.91 2.58
CA LEU A 205 10.98 5.01 2.18
C LEU A 205 10.80 5.10 0.66
N ASP A 206 10.06 4.15 0.11
CA ASP A 206 9.53 4.33 -1.24
C ASP A 206 8.40 5.37 -1.23
N THR A 207 8.65 6.51 -1.88
CA THR A 207 7.69 7.61 -1.99
C THR A 207 6.44 7.27 -2.81
N GLU A 208 6.38 6.10 -3.45
CA GLU A 208 5.26 5.62 -4.29
C GLU A 208 4.30 4.63 -3.63
N SER A 209 4.73 3.94 -2.59
CA SER A 209 3.88 2.99 -1.85
C SER A 209 3.83 3.32 -0.36
N GLY A 210 4.84 4.03 0.15
CA GLY A 210 5.05 4.24 1.58
C GLY A 210 5.86 3.12 2.21
N PHE A 211 6.34 2.15 1.41
CA PHE A 211 7.11 1.02 1.89
C PHE A 211 8.43 1.46 2.53
N LYS A 212 8.60 1.10 3.81
CA LYS A 212 9.70 1.59 4.65
C LYS A 212 10.97 0.73 4.57
N GLY A 213 10.95 -0.40 3.87
CA GLY A 213 12.09 -1.33 3.81
C GLY A 213 13.24 -0.88 2.89
N VAL A 214 13.09 0.25 2.20
CA VAL A 214 14.08 0.76 1.23
C VAL A 214 14.44 2.22 1.46
N VAL A 215 15.61 2.61 0.95
CA VAL A 215 16.02 4.01 0.75
C VAL A 215 15.99 4.30 -0.75
N LEU A 216 15.29 5.36 -1.14
CA LEU A 216 15.21 5.87 -2.50
C LEU A 216 16.15 7.07 -2.66
N ILE A 217 17.15 7.00 -3.53
CA ILE A 217 18.08 8.11 -3.81
C ILE A 217 17.88 8.58 -5.24
N ASN A 218 17.74 9.88 -5.44
CA ASN A 218 17.76 10.52 -6.75
C ASN A 218 18.99 11.44 -6.86
N ALA A 219 19.74 11.33 -7.96
CA ALA A 219 21.01 12.02 -8.14
C ALA A 219 21.14 12.68 -9.53
N ALA A 220 21.68 13.90 -9.58
CA ALA A 220 22.07 14.54 -10.83
C ALA A 220 23.34 15.38 -10.65
N TYR A 221 23.94 15.83 -11.75
CA TYR A 221 25.09 16.72 -11.72
C TYR A 221 24.69 18.16 -11.35
N GLY A 222 25.61 18.88 -10.72
CA GLY A 222 25.41 20.28 -10.33
C GLY A 222 24.74 20.44 -8.97
N LEU A 223 24.24 21.66 -8.70
CA LEU A 223 23.54 22.02 -7.46
C LEU A 223 22.15 21.38 -7.38
N GLY A 224 21.72 21.01 -6.16
CA GLY A 224 20.57 20.12 -5.92
C GLY A 224 19.20 20.71 -6.24
N GLU A 225 19.14 22.04 -6.39
CA GLU A 225 17.91 22.77 -6.69
C GLU A 225 17.19 22.24 -7.94
N TYR A 226 17.92 21.75 -8.94
CA TYR A 226 17.32 21.22 -10.16
C TYR A 226 16.66 19.85 -9.96
N VAL A 227 17.16 19.03 -9.03
CA VAL A 227 16.54 17.76 -8.66
C VAL A 227 15.28 18.02 -7.84
N VAL A 228 15.37 18.90 -6.84
CA VAL A 228 14.24 19.30 -5.97
C VAL A 228 13.12 19.95 -6.78
N LYS A 229 13.44 20.85 -7.71
CA LYS A 229 12.45 21.51 -8.59
C LYS A 229 12.01 20.64 -9.78
N GLY A 230 12.58 19.45 -9.98
CA GLY A 230 12.24 18.60 -11.11
C GLY A 230 12.62 19.16 -12.48
N ARG A 231 13.66 20.00 -12.56
CA ARG A 231 14.15 20.54 -13.83
C ARG A 231 14.99 19.54 -14.62
N VAL A 232 15.40 18.46 -13.97
CA VAL A 232 16.20 17.38 -14.54
C VAL A 232 15.55 16.04 -14.21
N THR A 233 15.69 15.05 -15.10
CA THR A 233 15.39 13.66 -14.79
C THR A 233 16.66 13.03 -14.20
N PRO A 234 16.70 12.79 -12.87
CA PRO A 234 17.88 12.31 -12.17
C PRO A 234 18.07 10.80 -12.37
N ASP A 235 19.28 10.31 -12.04
CA ASP A 235 19.47 8.89 -11.76
C ASP A 235 18.67 8.49 -10.52
N GLN A 236 18.26 7.24 -10.46
CA GLN A 236 17.50 6.69 -9.35
C GLN A 236 18.12 5.39 -8.84
N PHE A 237 18.15 5.24 -7.51
CA PHE A 237 18.67 4.07 -6.83
C PHE A 237 17.73 3.65 -5.71
N TYR A 238 17.48 2.34 -5.60
CA TYR A 238 16.84 1.74 -4.42
C TYR A 238 17.87 0.92 -3.66
N VAL A 239 17.90 1.11 -2.33
CA VAL A 239 18.75 0.34 -1.43
C VAL A 239 17.91 -0.35 -0.38
N PHE A 240 18.05 -1.67 -0.25
CA PHE A 240 17.35 -2.46 0.75
C PHE A 240 17.99 -2.28 2.13
N LYS A 241 17.21 -1.83 3.12
CA LYS A 241 17.72 -1.41 4.43
C LYS A 241 18.28 -2.56 5.25
N ASP A 242 17.57 -3.69 5.35
CA ASP A 242 18.04 -4.79 6.21
C ASP A 242 19.30 -5.43 5.65
N GLY A 243 19.40 -5.58 4.33
CA GLY A 243 20.64 -6.00 3.68
C GLY A 243 21.80 -5.05 3.98
N LEU A 244 21.58 -3.73 3.87
CA LEU A 244 22.58 -2.72 4.21
C LEU A 244 23.02 -2.79 5.67
N LYS A 245 22.07 -2.94 6.61
CA LYS A 245 22.34 -3.11 8.05
C LYS A 245 23.16 -4.36 8.35
N ASN A 246 22.93 -5.42 7.59
CA ASN A 246 23.66 -6.69 7.68
C ASN A 246 24.98 -6.70 6.88
N GLY A 247 25.45 -5.54 6.38
CA GLY A 247 26.75 -5.39 5.72
C GLY A 247 26.78 -5.75 4.24
N PHE A 248 25.64 -6.04 3.62
CA PHE A 248 25.54 -6.35 2.19
C PHE A 248 25.52 -5.07 1.33
N LYS A 249 25.97 -5.19 0.07
CA LYS A 249 25.94 -4.08 -0.92
C LYS A 249 24.58 -4.04 -1.62
N SER A 250 23.52 -3.78 -0.87
CA SER A 250 22.12 -4.01 -1.29
C SER A 250 21.50 -2.90 -2.14
N ILE A 251 22.20 -2.45 -3.20
CA ILE A 251 21.61 -1.58 -4.24
C ILE A 251 20.78 -2.46 -5.18
N ILE A 252 19.47 -2.53 -4.94
CA ILE A 252 18.57 -3.47 -5.62
C ILE A 252 18.09 -2.98 -6.98
N SER A 253 18.14 -1.67 -7.22
CA SER A 253 17.78 -1.05 -8.51
C SER A 253 18.67 0.14 -8.82
N LYS A 254 18.97 0.30 -10.12
CA LYS A 254 19.67 1.45 -10.70
C LYS A 254 18.97 1.84 -12.00
N GLN A 255 18.52 3.09 -12.06
CA GLN A 255 17.91 3.67 -13.26
C GLN A 255 18.66 4.92 -13.67
N LEU A 256 19.07 4.96 -14.94
CA LEU A 256 19.84 6.07 -15.48
C LEU A 256 18.89 7.22 -15.89
N GLY A 257 19.11 8.40 -15.33
CA GLY A 257 18.40 9.62 -15.72
C GLY A 257 19.00 10.26 -16.97
N THR A 258 18.20 11.03 -17.71
CA THR A 258 18.70 11.76 -18.90
C THR A 258 19.72 12.84 -18.55
N LYS A 259 19.60 13.44 -17.35
CA LYS A 259 20.55 14.42 -16.80
C LYS A 259 20.94 15.54 -17.78
N GLU A 260 20.01 16.02 -18.61
CA GLU A 260 20.33 16.90 -19.75
C GLU A 260 20.98 18.24 -19.35
N VAL A 261 20.62 18.76 -18.18
CA VAL A 261 21.04 20.07 -17.67
C VAL A 261 21.50 19.97 -16.22
N LYS A 262 22.40 20.88 -15.82
CA LYS A 262 22.86 21.06 -14.45
C LYS A 262 22.88 22.53 -14.04
N LEU A 263 22.71 22.81 -12.76
CA LEU A 263 22.85 24.14 -12.18
C LEU A 263 24.27 24.31 -11.63
N VAL A 264 24.96 25.37 -12.03
CA VAL A 264 26.35 25.66 -11.62
C VAL A 264 26.50 27.11 -11.17
N TYR A 265 27.69 27.48 -10.68
CA TYR A 265 27.97 28.85 -10.27
C TYR A 265 27.96 29.81 -11.45
N GLY A 266 27.25 30.94 -11.28
CA GLY A 266 27.35 32.11 -12.13
C GLY A 266 28.42 33.09 -11.64
N LYS A 267 28.62 34.19 -12.37
CA LYS A 267 29.41 35.34 -11.87
C LYS A 267 28.81 35.91 -10.58
N VAL A 268 27.47 35.96 -10.54
CA VAL A 268 26.64 36.23 -9.36
C VAL A 268 25.56 35.15 -9.33
N GLY A 269 25.33 34.53 -8.17
CA GLY A 269 24.35 33.45 -8.03
C GLY A 269 24.67 32.22 -8.88
N THR A 270 23.68 31.70 -9.59
CA THR A 270 23.75 30.44 -10.33
C THR A 270 23.36 30.59 -11.80
N LYS A 271 23.86 29.69 -12.66
CA LYS A 271 23.48 29.60 -14.08
C LYS A 271 23.25 28.16 -14.50
N GLN A 272 22.40 27.97 -15.51
CA GLN A 272 22.18 26.66 -16.11
C GLN A 272 23.27 26.33 -17.14
N GLU A 273 23.71 25.09 -17.16
CA GLU A 273 24.57 24.54 -18.22
C GLU A 273 24.03 23.19 -18.72
N LYS A 274 24.40 22.83 -19.95
CA LYS A 274 24.13 21.48 -20.49
C LYS A 274 25.16 20.49 -19.95
N VAL A 275 24.71 19.30 -19.61
CA VAL A 275 25.61 18.18 -19.26
C VAL A 275 26.17 17.58 -20.55
N LYS A 276 27.44 17.20 -20.56
CA LYS A 276 28.07 16.55 -21.72
C LYS A 276 27.35 15.23 -22.03
N LEU A 277 27.19 14.90 -23.32
CA LEU A 277 26.50 13.68 -23.74
C LEU A 277 27.15 12.39 -23.20
N SER A 278 28.46 12.40 -22.97
CA SER A 278 29.18 11.30 -22.30
C SER A 278 28.68 11.08 -20.87
N ASP A 279 28.51 12.16 -20.12
CA ASP A 279 28.21 12.14 -18.69
C ASP A 279 26.73 11.82 -18.45
N GLN A 280 25.86 12.16 -19.39
CA GLN A 280 24.44 11.77 -19.39
C GLN A 280 24.27 10.23 -19.41
N LYS A 281 25.20 9.52 -20.07
CA LYS A 281 25.17 8.05 -20.22
C LYS A 281 25.78 7.28 -19.05
N VAL A 282 26.19 7.97 -17.99
CA VAL A 282 26.83 7.38 -16.80
C VAL A 282 26.10 7.85 -15.55
N TYR A 283 26.06 6.98 -14.52
CA TYR A 283 25.51 7.34 -13.22
C TYR A 283 26.35 8.43 -12.55
N SER A 284 25.66 9.41 -11.96
CA SER A 284 26.24 10.55 -11.25
C SER A 284 26.86 10.19 -9.90
N LEU A 285 26.55 9.00 -9.37
CA LEU A 285 27.11 8.43 -8.15
C LEU A 285 27.73 7.06 -8.41
N ALA A 286 28.82 6.78 -7.69
CA ALA A 286 29.38 5.43 -7.57
C ALA A 286 28.62 4.61 -6.52
N ASP A 287 28.70 3.28 -6.61
CA ASP A 287 27.95 2.37 -5.73
C ASP A 287 28.28 2.57 -4.24
N ASP A 288 29.55 2.77 -3.90
CA ASP A 288 29.95 3.02 -2.50
C ASP A 288 29.42 4.36 -1.97
N GLU A 289 29.20 5.34 -2.86
CA GLU A 289 28.59 6.64 -2.50
C GLU A 289 27.09 6.47 -2.24
N VAL A 290 26.40 5.69 -3.07
CA VAL A 290 24.98 5.32 -2.86
C VAL A 290 24.82 4.62 -1.51
N LEU A 291 25.66 3.62 -1.22
CA LEU A 291 25.63 2.89 0.05
C LEU A 291 25.93 3.80 1.26
N GLN A 292 26.89 4.72 1.12
CA GLN A 292 27.22 5.67 2.19
C GLN A 292 26.07 6.65 2.47
N LEU A 293 25.44 7.18 1.42
CA LEU A 293 24.24 8.01 1.57
C LEU A 293 23.12 7.23 2.24
N SER A 294 22.84 5.99 1.82
CA SER A 294 21.82 5.16 2.46
C SER A 294 22.10 4.88 3.93
N LYS A 295 23.37 4.67 4.33
CA LYS A 295 23.75 4.53 5.75
C LYS A 295 23.44 5.79 6.54
N TRP A 296 23.77 6.97 6.00
CA TRP A 296 23.40 8.23 6.64
C TRP A 296 21.89 8.43 6.68
N GLY A 297 21.15 8.07 5.62
CA GLY A 297 19.70 8.12 5.60
C GLY A 297 19.05 7.29 6.69
N VAL A 298 19.46 6.03 6.84
CA VAL A 298 19.00 5.14 7.91
C VAL A 298 19.37 5.69 9.29
N MET A 299 20.59 6.22 9.47
CA MET A 299 21.02 6.84 10.72
C MET A 299 20.16 8.06 11.10
N ILE A 300 19.81 8.90 10.12
CA ILE A 300 18.94 10.06 10.34
C ILE A 300 17.53 9.57 10.70
N GLU A 301 16.95 8.63 9.95
CA GLU A 301 15.64 8.05 10.28
C GLU A 301 15.59 7.45 11.69
N GLU A 302 16.62 6.71 12.09
CA GLU A 302 16.71 6.14 13.44
C GLU A 302 16.83 7.22 14.53
N HIS A 303 17.50 8.35 14.23
CA HIS A 303 17.61 9.48 15.15
C HIS A 303 16.27 10.20 15.36
N TYR A 304 15.49 10.41 14.29
CA TYR A 304 14.21 11.10 14.36
C TYR A 304 13.02 10.17 14.67
N GLY A 305 13.17 8.86 14.47
CA GLY A 305 12.14 7.85 14.76
C GLY A 305 11.03 7.75 13.72
N HIS A 306 11.17 8.41 12.57
CA HIS A 306 10.18 8.39 11.49
C HIS A 306 10.85 8.58 10.12
N PRO A 307 10.17 8.25 9.00
CA PRO A 307 10.73 8.42 7.67
C PRO A 307 11.12 9.87 7.35
N MET A 308 12.17 10.03 6.54
CA MET A 308 12.84 11.30 6.29
C MET A 308 12.97 11.60 4.80
N ASP A 309 12.86 12.89 4.45
CA ASP A 309 13.23 13.52 3.19
C ASP A 309 14.53 14.33 3.40
N ILE A 310 15.59 13.95 2.69
CA ILE A 310 16.97 14.37 2.94
C ILE A 310 17.59 14.92 1.66
N GLU A 311 18.13 16.12 1.72
CA GLU A 311 18.93 16.71 0.64
C GLU A 311 20.42 16.46 0.89
N TRP A 312 21.16 16.11 -0.16
CA TRP A 312 22.59 15.81 -0.08
C TRP A 312 23.37 16.41 -1.24
N ALA A 313 24.67 16.60 -1.04
CA ALA A 313 25.60 17.13 -2.03
C ALA A 313 26.94 16.41 -1.99
N LYS A 314 27.51 16.12 -3.17
CA LYS A 314 28.87 15.64 -3.37
C LYS A 314 29.75 16.80 -3.84
N ASP A 315 30.76 17.13 -3.06
CA ASP A 315 31.71 18.18 -3.40
C ASP A 315 32.63 17.73 -4.55
N GLY A 316 32.66 18.49 -5.65
CA GLY A 316 33.48 18.15 -6.81
C GLY A 316 34.98 18.43 -6.64
N GLN A 317 35.41 19.14 -5.59
CA GLN A 317 36.81 19.43 -5.32
C GLN A 317 37.46 18.36 -4.44
N ASN A 318 36.77 17.92 -3.40
CA ASN A 318 37.30 16.94 -2.44
C ASN A 318 36.66 15.54 -2.55
N GLY A 319 35.60 15.40 -3.36
CA GLY A 319 34.90 14.12 -3.59
C GLY A 319 34.02 13.65 -2.43
N GLN A 320 33.86 14.44 -1.37
CA GLN A 320 33.14 14.03 -0.16
C GLN A 320 31.64 14.33 -0.26
N LEU A 321 30.85 13.47 0.40
CA LEU A 321 29.41 13.63 0.55
C LEU A 321 29.07 14.49 1.77
N TYR A 322 27.97 15.23 1.68
CA TYR A 322 27.43 16.08 2.72
C TYR A 322 25.91 15.99 2.75
N ILE A 323 25.31 15.99 3.94
CA ILE A 323 23.88 16.21 4.14
C ILE A 323 23.65 17.71 4.31
N VAL A 324 22.78 18.28 3.48
CA VAL A 324 22.53 19.74 3.43
C VAL A 324 21.16 20.13 3.96
N GLN A 325 20.24 19.18 4.13
CA GLN A 325 18.94 19.37 4.77
C GLN A 325 18.33 18.01 5.13
N ALA A 326 17.51 17.94 6.18
CA ALA A 326 16.65 16.79 6.45
C ALA A 326 15.34 17.26 7.11
N ARG A 327 14.23 16.61 6.77
CA ARG A 327 12.91 16.87 7.35
C ARG A 327 12.06 15.59 7.34
N SER A 328 10.99 15.56 8.12
CA SER A 328 10.05 14.43 8.14
C SER A 328 9.37 14.25 6.77
N GLU A 329 9.16 13.00 6.35
CA GLU A 329 8.29 12.67 5.20
C GLU A 329 6.82 12.62 5.67
N THR A 330 5.97 13.49 5.13
CA THR A 330 4.60 13.71 5.61
C THR A 330 3.50 13.29 4.62
N VAL A 331 3.84 12.95 3.38
CA VAL A 331 2.84 12.69 2.33
C VAL A 331 2.34 11.24 2.39
N ARG A 332 3.20 10.27 2.67
CA ARG A 332 2.85 8.84 2.66
C ARG A 332 3.02 8.11 3.98
N SER A 333 3.49 8.80 5.02
CA SER A 333 3.58 8.24 6.37
C SER A 333 2.22 8.01 7.07
N LYS A 334 1.11 8.51 6.50
CA LYS A 334 -0.25 8.25 7.00
C LYS A 334 -0.73 6.86 6.57
N ILE A 335 -1.19 6.07 7.56
CA ILE A 335 -1.74 4.72 7.37
C ILE A 335 -2.87 4.78 6.35
N VAL A 336 -2.68 4.11 5.22
CA VAL A 336 -3.70 4.02 4.19
C VAL A 336 -4.67 2.92 4.61
N ASN A 337 -5.85 3.28 5.10
CA ASN A 337 -6.89 2.30 5.46
C ASN A 337 -7.53 1.64 4.21
N VAL A 338 -7.18 2.08 3.00
CA VAL A 338 -7.76 1.60 1.73
C VAL A 338 -6.70 1.52 0.63
N ILE A 339 -6.42 0.32 0.11
CA ILE A 339 -5.58 0.15 -1.09
C ILE A 339 -6.46 0.33 -2.33
N GLU A 340 -6.07 1.23 -3.24
CA GLU A 340 -6.72 1.38 -4.55
C GLU A 340 -5.79 0.82 -5.64
N GLN A 341 -6.25 -0.18 -6.39
CA GLN A 341 -5.57 -0.68 -7.58
C GLN A 341 -6.34 -0.27 -8.84
N TYR A 342 -5.64 0.32 -9.80
CA TYR A 342 -6.22 0.73 -11.07
C TYR A 342 -5.79 -0.25 -12.16
N GLN A 343 -6.72 -0.73 -12.98
CA GLN A 343 -6.40 -1.66 -14.07
C GLN A 343 -7.17 -1.31 -15.33
N LEU A 344 -6.49 -1.30 -16.49
CA LEU A 344 -7.15 -1.16 -17.78
C LEU A 344 -7.92 -2.45 -18.12
N LYS A 345 -9.18 -2.32 -18.56
CA LYS A 345 -10.05 -3.49 -18.84
C LYS A 345 -9.75 -4.21 -20.16
N GLN A 346 -8.97 -3.59 -21.05
CA GLN A 346 -8.78 -4.10 -22.41
C GLN A 346 -7.52 -4.99 -22.51
N LYS A 347 -7.66 -6.17 -23.13
CA LYS A 347 -6.54 -7.10 -23.42
C LYS A 347 -5.56 -6.53 -24.47
N GLU A 348 -6.06 -5.74 -25.42
CA GLU A 348 -5.23 -5.01 -26.39
C GLU A 348 -4.97 -3.59 -25.87
N LYS A 349 -3.70 -3.26 -25.62
CA LYS A 349 -3.32 -1.92 -25.17
C LYS A 349 -3.59 -0.92 -26.30
N GLY A 350 -4.29 0.18 -26.01
CA GLY A 350 -4.53 1.26 -26.97
C GLY A 350 -3.23 1.82 -27.57
N LYS A 351 -3.33 2.61 -28.63
CA LYS A 351 -2.13 3.22 -29.26
C LYS A 351 -1.41 4.13 -28.25
N ILE A 352 -0.19 3.75 -27.87
CA ILE A 352 0.70 4.59 -27.05
C ILE A 352 1.12 5.82 -27.84
N LEU A 353 0.90 6.99 -27.26
CA LEU A 353 1.35 8.28 -27.79
C LEU A 353 2.74 8.62 -27.24
N LEU A 354 2.93 8.45 -25.93
CA LEU A 354 4.14 8.81 -25.21
C LEU A 354 4.36 7.87 -24.02
N THR A 355 5.61 7.81 -23.58
CA THR A 355 6.02 7.17 -22.33
C THR A 355 6.82 8.15 -21.49
N GLY A 356 6.76 7.99 -20.17
CA GLY A 356 7.55 8.77 -19.22
C GLY A 356 7.68 8.03 -17.90
N THR A 357 8.14 8.71 -16.86
CA THR A 357 8.20 8.16 -15.50
C THR A 357 6.84 8.30 -14.83
N SER A 358 6.31 7.18 -14.35
CA SER A 358 5.05 7.16 -13.61
C SER A 358 5.19 7.87 -12.25
N VAL A 359 4.13 8.53 -11.79
CA VAL A 359 3.99 9.06 -10.44
C VAL A 359 2.71 8.52 -9.83
N GLY A 360 2.86 7.61 -8.88
CA GLY A 360 1.74 6.88 -8.29
C GLY A 360 1.27 5.72 -9.18
N GLN A 361 0.12 5.15 -8.87
CA GLN A 361 -0.40 3.93 -9.53
C GLN A 361 -1.83 4.10 -10.06
N LYS A 362 -2.27 5.35 -10.27
CA LYS A 362 -3.64 5.67 -10.70
C LYS A 362 -3.75 5.78 -12.22
N ILE A 363 -4.97 5.68 -12.72
CA ILE A 363 -5.29 6.00 -14.12
C ILE A 363 -6.19 7.24 -14.12
N GLY A 364 -5.86 8.20 -14.97
CA GLY A 364 -6.66 9.40 -15.20
C GLY A 364 -6.93 9.57 -16.68
N GLN A 365 -8.06 10.15 -17.05
CA GLN A 365 -8.46 10.31 -18.45
C GLN A 365 -9.24 11.60 -18.66
N GLY A 366 -9.13 12.16 -19.86
CA GLY A 366 -9.84 13.38 -20.21
C GLY A 366 -9.32 13.99 -21.50
N ARG A 367 -9.79 15.22 -21.77
CA ARG A 367 -9.29 16.02 -22.90
C ARG A 367 -7.97 16.66 -22.53
N ALA A 368 -6.96 16.48 -23.37
CA ALA A 368 -5.65 17.08 -23.21
C ALA A 368 -5.72 18.60 -23.36
N ARG A 369 -5.10 19.32 -22.43
CA ARG A 369 -4.92 20.77 -22.48
C ARG A 369 -3.45 21.11 -22.36
N VAL A 370 -2.86 21.54 -23.47
CA VAL A 370 -1.48 21.99 -23.56
C VAL A 370 -1.39 23.43 -23.07
N ILE A 371 -0.70 23.62 -21.94
CA ILE A 371 -0.47 24.93 -21.32
C ILE A 371 1.03 25.17 -21.24
N ASN A 372 1.50 26.27 -21.82
CA ASN A 372 2.94 26.58 -21.90
C ASN A 372 3.43 27.47 -20.76
N SER A 373 2.52 28.20 -20.10
CA SER A 373 2.87 29.06 -18.98
C SER A 373 1.69 29.26 -18.02
N PRO A 374 1.97 29.60 -16.75
CA PRO A 374 0.94 29.91 -15.75
C PRO A 374 -0.11 30.94 -16.20
N LYS A 375 0.28 31.90 -17.05
CA LYS A 375 -0.61 32.96 -17.56
C LYS A 375 -1.81 32.42 -18.34
N GLN A 376 -1.74 31.17 -18.82
CA GLN A 376 -2.79 30.52 -19.61
C GLN A 376 -3.76 29.68 -18.76
N MET A 377 -3.64 29.67 -17.43
CA MET A 377 -4.47 28.85 -16.53
C MET A 377 -5.98 29.04 -16.71
N LYS A 378 -6.44 30.24 -17.07
CA LYS A 378 -7.87 30.51 -17.32
C LYS A 378 -8.48 29.65 -18.45
N GLN A 379 -7.64 29.03 -19.28
CA GLN A 379 -8.07 28.17 -20.38
C GLN A 379 -8.31 26.71 -19.95
N PHE A 380 -7.85 26.33 -18.74
CA PHE A 380 -7.95 24.97 -18.22
C PHE A 380 -9.34 24.72 -17.62
N LYS A 381 -9.93 23.58 -17.95
CA LYS A 381 -11.24 23.18 -17.38
C LYS A 381 -11.09 22.00 -16.41
N PRO A 382 -11.93 21.90 -15.36
CA PRO A 382 -11.95 20.74 -14.48
C PRO A 382 -12.11 19.43 -15.26
N GLY A 383 -11.34 18.40 -14.87
CA GLY A 383 -11.36 17.08 -15.51
C GLY A 383 -10.51 16.96 -16.80
N GLU A 384 -9.88 18.04 -17.27
CA GLU A 384 -8.91 17.97 -18.37
C GLU A 384 -7.59 17.35 -17.92
N VAL A 385 -6.83 16.82 -18.88
CA VAL A 385 -5.46 16.32 -18.66
C VAL A 385 -4.48 17.45 -18.96
N LEU A 386 -3.71 17.87 -17.96
CA LEU A 386 -2.73 18.94 -18.10
C LEU A 386 -1.48 18.45 -18.83
N ILE A 387 -1.16 19.05 -19.98
CA ILE A 387 0.09 18.80 -20.70
C ILE A 387 0.96 20.05 -20.62
N THR A 388 2.16 19.92 -20.05
CA THR A 388 3.08 21.06 -19.95
C THR A 388 4.55 20.63 -20.01
N ARG A 389 5.47 21.60 -20.02
CA ARG A 389 6.90 21.33 -20.00
C ARG A 389 7.37 20.91 -18.60
N ILE A 390 7.02 21.71 -17.60
CA ILE A 390 7.38 21.56 -16.20
C ILE A 390 6.32 22.29 -15.37
N THR A 391 6.08 21.85 -14.14
CA THR A 391 5.28 22.61 -13.18
C THR A 391 6.16 23.19 -12.09
N ASP A 392 5.73 24.32 -11.56
CA ASP A 392 6.22 24.99 -10.37
C ASP A 392 5.00 25.35 -9.49
N PRO A 393 5.19 25.89 -8.27
CA PRO A 393 4.08 26.19 -7.37
C PRO A 393 2.92 26.99 -7.93
N ASP A 394 3.15 27.81 -8.96
CA ASP A 394 2.06 28.61 -9.54
C ASP A 394 0.99 27.70 -10.16
N TRP A 395 1.35 26.49 -10.62
CA TRP A 395 0.47 25.54 -11.30
C TRP A 395 -0.51 24.81 -10.37
N GLU A 396 -0.36 24.90 -9.05
CA GLU A 396 -1.17 24.16 -8.08
C GLU A 396 -2.70 24.30 -8.27
N PRO A 397 -3.26 25.48 -8.55
CA PRO A 397 -4.71 25.63 -8.73
C PRO A 397 -5.26 24.74 -9.86
N ILE A 398 -4.56 24.67 -10.99
CA ILE A 398 -5.00 23.83 -12.12
C ILE A 398 -4.63 22.36 -11.93
N MET A 399 -3.56 22.04 -11.20
CA MET A 399 -3.22 20.67 -10.85
C MET A 399 -4.30 20.01 -9.98
N ARG A 400 -4.93 20.77 -9.07
CA ARG A 400 -6.09 20.30 -8.28
C ARG A 400 -7.33 19.98 -9.11
N MET A 401 -7.48 20.65 -10.25
CA MET A 401 -8.61 20.49 -11.15
C MET A 401 -8.38 19.42 -12.23
N ALA A 402 -7.13 19.00 -12.44
CA ALA A 402 -6.74 18.10 -13.51
C ALA A 402 -7.13 16.64 -13.21
N SER A 403 -7.57 15.90 -14.23
CA SER A 403 -7.80 14.46 -14.12
C SER A 403 -6.51 13.65 -14.23
N ALA A 404 -5.50 14.20 -14.90
CA ALA A 404 -4.13 13.70 -14.94
C ALA A 404 -3.15 14.81 -15.36
N ILE A 405 -1.86 14.61 -15.09
CA ILE A 405 -0.80 15.58 -15.42
C ILE A 405 0.30 14.90 -16.24
N VAL A 406 0.75 15.51 -17.32
CA VAL A 406 1.89 15.02 -18.13
C VAL A 406 2.89 16.16 -18.31
N THR A 407 4.13 15.95 -17.84
CA THR A 407 5.23 16.92 -18.01
C THR A 407 6.35 16.36 -18.88
N GLU A 408 6.92 17.21 -19.73
CA GLU A 408 8.08 16.85 -20.55
C GLU A 408 9.36 16.64 -19.74
N GLN A 409 9.48 17.32 -18.59
CA GLN A 409 10.64 17.30 -17.72
C GLN A 409 10.24 16.93 -16.28
N GLY A 410 11.19 16.35 -15.55
CA GLY A 410 11.05 15.95 -14.15
C GLY A 410 11.26 14.46 -13.93
N GLY A 411 11.56 14.10 -12.69
CA GLY A 411 11.57 12.72 -12.20
C GLY A 411 10.57 12.54 -11.05
N LYS A 412 10.62 11.38 -10.38
CA LYS A 412 9.76 11.04 -9.22
C LYS A 412 9.87 12.04 -8.06
N THR A 413 10.83 12.96 -8.05
CA THR A 413 11.02 13.97 -7.00
C THR A 413 10.73 15.38 -7.46
N SER A 414 10.21 15.53 -8.68
CA SER A 414 9.83 16.83 -9.23
C SER A 414 8.67 17.46 -8.47
N HIS A 415 8.53 18.78 -8.58
CA HIS A 415 7.35 19.49 -8.09
C HIS A 415 6.04 18.87 -8.61
N ALA A 416 5.99 18.56 -9.91
CA ALA A 416 4.88 17.83 -10.52
C ALA A 416 4.59 16.53 -9.76
N ALA A 417 5.62 15.72 -9.49
CA ALA A 417 5.46 14.43 -8.83
C ALA A 417 5.00 14.56 -7.36
N ILE A 418 5.61 15.47 -6.60
CA ILE A 418 5.30 15.69 -5.17
C ILE A 418 3.84 16.15 -5.02
N VAL A 419 3.46 17.22 -5.73
CA VAL A 419 2.10 17.77 -5.62
C VAL A 419 1.06 16.78 -6.17
N SER A 420 1.36 16.06 -7.26
CA SER A 420 0.42 15.06 -7.79
C SER A 420 0.15 13.93 -6.79
N ARG A 421 1.14 13.53 -5.97
CA ARG A 421 0.95 12.58 -4.86
C ARG A 421 0.06 13.15 -3.76
N GLU A 422 0.31 14.39 -3.33
CA GLU A 422 -0.49 15.06 -2.30
C GLU A 422 -1.96 15.20 -2.72
N LEU A 423 -2.19 15.46 -4.01
CA LEU A 423 -3.53 15.63 -4.59
C LEU A 423 -4.21 14.31 -4.98
N GLY A 424 -3.45 13.20 -5.04
CA GLY A 424 -3.94 11.92 -5.56
C GLY A 424 -4.24 11.94 -7.06
N THR A 425 -3.64 12.86 -7.82
CA THR A 425 -3.81 12.98 -9.28
C THR A 425 -2.75 12.15 -10.00
N PRO A 426 -3.09 11.28 -10.96
CA PRO A 426 -2.10 10.52 -11.72
C PRO A 426 -1.22 11.46 -12.56
N ALA A 427 0.10 11.24 -12.53
CA ALA A 427 1.03 12.05 -13.30
C ALA A 427 2.13 11.24 -13.99
N ILE A 428 2.48 11.65 -15.20
CA ILE A 428 3.65 11.15 -15.93
C ILE A 428 4.63 12.29 -16.10
N VAL A 429 5.84 12.13 -15.57
CA VAL A 429 6.91 13.14 -15.64
C VAL A 429 8.04 12.67 -16.53
N GLY A 430 8.75 13.60 -17.18
CA GLY A 430 9.82 13.23 -18.11
C GLY A 430 9.32 12.60 -19.42
N ALA A 431 8.07 12.85 -19.81
CA ALA A 431 7.51 12.40 -21.08
C ALA A 431 8.00 13.29 -22.23
N ALA A 432 9.19 12.99 -22.75
CA ALA A 432 9.87 13.83 -23.75
C ALA A 432 8.96 14.14 -24.95
N LYS A 433 8.92 15.42 -25.36
CA LYS A 433 8.13 15.95 -26.49
C LYS A 433 6.60 15.89 -26.31
N ALA A 434 6.09 15.78 -25.08
CA ALA A 434 4.66 15.72 -24.82
C ALA A 434 3.83 16.83 -25.48
N ARG A 435 4.31 18.08 -25.46
CA ARG A 435 3.59 19.23 -26.05
C ARG A 435 3.60 19.23 -27.57
N GLN A 436 4.50 18.47 -28.20
CA GLN A 436 4.59 18.34 -29.66
C GLN A 436 3.70 17.20 -30.18
N VAL A 437 3.62 16.11 -29.42
CA VAL A 437 2.88 14.89 -29.80
C VAL A 437 1.40 14.99 -29.47
N ILE A 438 1.04 15.54 -28.31
CA ILE A 438 -0.36 15.65 -27.85
C ILE A 438 -0.94 17.00 -28.26
N LYS A 439 -2.13 16.98 -28.86
CA LYS A 439 -2.84 18.20 -29.30
C LYS A 439 -3.90 18.64 -28.29
N ASN A 440 -4.18 19.95 -28.24
CA ASN A 440 -5.29 20.50 -27.46
C ASN A 440 -6.63 19.85 -27.84
N GLY A 441 -7.42 19.47 -26.83
CA GLY A 441 -8.73 18.83 -26.97
C GLY A 441 -8.68 17.33 -27.29
N GLN A 442 -7.49 16.75 -27.48
CA GLN A 442 -7.34 15.32 -27.78
C GLN A 442 -7.72 14.47 -26.57
N GLU A 443 -8.59 13.49 -26.74
CA GLU A 443 -8.91 12.53 -25.69
C GLU A 443 -7.75 11.55 -25.47
N ILE A 444 -7.31 11.45 -24.23
CA ILE A 444 -6.18 10.62 -23.81
C ILE A 444 -6.45 9.97 -22.47
N THR A 445 -5.80 8.82 -22.27
CA THR A 445 -5.74 8.11 -20.98
C THR A 445 -4.30 8.11 -20.51
N VAL A 446 -4.09 8.53 -19.27
CA VAL A 446 -2.80 8.59 -18.60
C VAL A 446 -2.77 7.45 -17.58
N SER A 447 -2.01 6.41 -17.90
CA SER A 447 -1.87 5.21 -17.07
C SER A 447 -0.56 5.27 -16.29
N CYS A 448 -0.67 5.32 -14.96
CA CYS A 448 0.45 5.18 -14.02
C CYS A 448 0.45 3.79 -13.37
N ALA A 449 -0.51 2.93 -13.71
CA ALA A 449 -0.74 1.64 -13.06
C ALA A 449 0.10 0.47 -13.63
N GLU A 450 0.87 0.72 -14.70
CA GLU A 450 1.63 -0.31 -15.42
C GLU A 450 3.13 -0.30 -15.05
N GLY A 451 3.41 0.11 -13.82
CA GLY A 451 4.72 0.07 -13.18
C GLY A 451 5.48 1.39 -13.19
N GLU A 452 6.81 1.33 -13.26
CA GLU A 452 7.66 2.53 -13.18
C GLU A 452 7.54 3.44 -14.42
N ALA A 453 7.20 2.85 -15.56
CA ALA A 453 6.92 3.57 -16.79
C ALA A 453 5.44 3.98 -16.81
N GLY A 454 5.19 5.27 -17.01
CA GLY A 454 3.86 5.78 -17.29
C GLY A 454 3.58 5.80 -18.78
N TYR A 455 2.34 5.50 -19.17
CA TYR A 455 1.90 5.45 -20.56
C TYR A 455 0.78 6.46 -20.82
N VAL A 456 0.92 7.25 -21.90
CA VAL A 456 -0.16 8.08 -22.43
C VAL A 456 -0.75 7.38 -23.65
N TYR A 457 -2.00 6.95 -23.54
CA TYR A 457 -2.76 6.29 -24.60
C TYR A 457 -3.64 7.26 -25.36
N LYS A 458 -3.85 6.98 -26.65
CA LYS A 458 -4.85 7.66 -27.47
C LYS A 458 -6.26 7.16 -27.09
N GLY A 459 -7.17 8.09 -26.80
CA GLY A 459 -8.56 7.80 -26.45
C GLY A 459 -8.80 7.64 -24.95
N LEU A 460 -10.08 7.58 -24.56
CA LEU A 460 -10.54 7.30 -23.20
C LEU A 460 -10.70 5.78 -23.06
N LEU A 461 -9.76 5.13 -22.37
CA LEU A 461 -9.74 3.68 -22.20
C LEU A 461 -10.47 3.32 -20.90
N PRO A 462 -11.37 2.31 -20.92
CA PRO A 462 -12.05 1.87 -19.72
C PRO A 462 -11.06 1.24 -18.74
N PHE A 463 -11.16 1.66 -17.48
CA PHE A 463 -10.41 1.09 -16.37
C PHE A 463 -11.33 0.79 -15.20
N GLU A 464 -10.86 -0.05 -14.29
CA GLU A 464 -11.49 -0.32 -13.00
C GLU A 464 -10.60 0.12 -11.85
N VAL A 465 -11.25 0.40 -10.72
CA VAL A 465 -10.59 0.75 -9.46
C VAL A 465 -11.04 -0.26 -8.42
N LEU A 466 -10.15 -1.17 -8.05
CA LEU A 466 -10.36 -2.11 -6.97
C LEU A 466 -9.98 -1.42 -5.66
N LYS A 467 -10.93 -1.29 -4.74
CA LYS A 467 -10.68 -0.71 -3.41
C LYS A 467 -10.73 -1.80 -2.35
N THR A 468 -9.65 -1.93 -1.60
CA THR A 468 -9.53 -2.92 -0.52
C THR A 468 -9.32 -2.19 0.80
N GLU A 469 -10.32 -2.22 1.69
CA GLU A 469 -10.18 -1.69 3.04
C GLU A 469 -9.26 -2.58 3.87
N ILE A 470 -8.18 -2.03 4.41
CA ILE A 470 -7.29 -2.74 5.32
C ILE A 470 -7.96 -2.79 6.70
N LYS A 471 -8.63 -3.90 6.97
CA LYS A 471 -9.20 -4.20 8.30
C LYS A 471 -8.20 -5.01 9.12
N SER A 472 -8.29 -4.87 10.45
CA SER A 472 -7.61 -5.79 11.35
C SER A 472 -8.23 -7.17 11.18
N VAL A 473 -7.47 -8.09 10.58
CA VAL A 473 -7.88 -9.49 10.37
C VAL A 473 -7.14 -10.40 11.37
N PRO A 474 -7.77 -11.48 11.84
CA PRO A 474 -7.17 -12.38 12.81
C PRO A 474 -5.98 -13.14 12.20
N ASP A 475 -5.08 -13.59 13.07
CA ASP A 475 -3.99 -14.50 12.69
C ASP A 475 -4.50 -15.93 12.50
N THR A 476 -3.96 -16.60 11.50
CA THR A 476 -4.29 -17.98 11.12
C THR A 476 -3.10 -18.89 11.35
N ARG A 477 -3.34 -20.17 11.62
CA ARG A 477 -2.30 -21.20 11.72
C ARG A 477 -1.75 -21.56 10.33
N THR A 478 -2.64 -21.77 9.36
CA THR A 478 -2.31 -21.89 7.94
C THR A 478 -1.87 -20.52 7.44
N LYS A 479 -0.68 -20.46 6.85
CA LYS A 479 -0.10 -19.20 6.36
C LYS A 479 -0.85 -18.72 5.12
N ILE A 480 -1.28 -17.47 5.13
CA ILE A 480 -1.93 -16.82 3.98
C ILE A 480 -0.88 -16.00 3.25
N MET A 481 -0.38 -16.57 2.16
CA MET A 481 0.63 -15.96 1.30
C MET A 481 -0.05 -15.32 0.07
N MET A 482 0.74 -14.61 -0.75
CA MET A 482 0.23 -14.00 -1.97
C MET A 482 0.87 -14.53 -3.25
N ASN A 483 0.09 -14.54 -4.32
CA ASN A 483 0.56 -14.69 -5.69
C ASN A 483 0.94 -13.30 -6.22
N VAL A 484 2.24 -13.07 -6.46
CA VAL A 484 2.76 -11.76 -6.89
C VAL A 484 3.57 -11.93 -8.17
N GLY A 485 3.09 -11.38 -9.28
CA GLY A 485 3.83 -11.40 -10.54
C GLY A 485 4.60 -10.12 -10.79
N ASP A 486 3.94 -8.97 -10.62
CA ASP A 486 4.48 -7.68 -11.03
C ASP A 486 5.31 -7.02 -9.92
N PRO A 487 6.63 -6.82 -10.13
CA PRO A 487 7.50 -6.18 -9.14
C PRO A 487 7.08 -4.76 -8.77
N SER A 488 6.47 -4.00 -9.70
CA SER A 488 6.09 -2.61 -9.41
C SER A 488 4.92 -2.46 -8.43
N SER A 489 4.08 -3.49 -8.31
CA SER A 489 3.00 -3.53 -7.32
C SER A 489 3.46 -4.04 -5.94
N ALA A 490 4.63 -4.68 -5.85
CA ALA A 490 5.04 -5.46 -4.68
C ALA A 490 5.06 -4.63 -3.38
N PHE A 491 5.62 -3.42 -3.42
CA PHE A 491 5.67 -2.55 -2.25
C PHE A 491 4.29 -2.10 -1.77
N THR A 492 3.36 -1.80 -2.68
CA THR A 492 1.97 -1.48 -2.32
C THR A 492 1.27 -2.70 -1.72
N LEU A 493 1.46 -3.88 -2.31
CA LEU A 493 0.86 -5.13 -1.86
C LEU A 493 1.36 -5.56 -0.48
N SER A 494 2.61 -5.22 -0.12
CA SER A 494 3.16 -5.52 1.21
C SER A 494 2.40 -4.89 2.38
N ALA A 495 1.60 -3.85 2.12
CA ALA A 495 0.74 -3.23 3.12
C ALA A 495 -0.46 -4.12 3.54
N LEU A 496 -0.83 -5.11 2.71
CA LEU A 496 -1.86 -6.08 3.08
C LEU A 496 -1.32 -7.03 4.17
N PRO A 497 -2.13 -7.40 5.18
CA PRO A 497 -1.81 -8.50 6.09
C PRO A 497 -1.50 -9.78 5.30
N ASN A 498 -0.27 -10.26 5.39
CA ASN A 498 0.21 -11.40 4.62
C ASN A 498 1.32 -12.15 5.37
N ASP A 499 1.51 -13.42 5.01
CA ASP A 499 2.56 -14.30 5.55
C ASP A 499 3.67 -14.60 4.52
N GLY A 500 3.84 -13.71 3.53
CA GLY A 500 4.84 -13.81 2.45
C GLY A 500 4.24 -14.02 1.06
N VAL A 501 5.08 -14.50 0.14
CA VAL A 501 4.70 -14.78 -1.26
C VAL A 501 4.87 -16.27 -1.55
N GLY A 502 3.76 -16.96 -1.83
CA GLY A 502 3.77 -18.40 -2.12
C GLY A 502 4.06 -18.70 -3.59
N LEU A 503 3.94 -17.68 -4.46
CA LEU A 503 4.30 -17.74 -5.86
C LEU A 503 4.70 -16.36 -6.39
N ALA A 504 6.01 -16.14 -6.56
CA ALA A 504 6.55 -15.05 -7.36
C ALA A 504 6.83 -15.54 -8.78
N ARG A 505 6.19 -14.91 -9.77
CA ARG A 505 6.25 -15.32 -11.19
C ARG A 505 7.29 -14.51 -11.96
N GLU A 506 8.32 -15.18 -12.49
CA GLU A 506 9.36 -14.51 -13.27
C GLU A 506 8.90 -14.03 -14.65
N GLU A 507 7.81 -14.58 -15.20
CA GLU A 507 7.35 -14.26 -16.56
C GLU A 507 7.04 -12.77 -16.72
N PHE A 508 6.50 -12.12 -15.68
CA PHE A 508 6.27 -10.68 -15.65
C PHE A 508 7.57 -9.88 -15.61
N ILE A 509 8.60 -10.38 -14.93
CA ILE A 509 9.92 -9.75 -14.89
C ILE A 509 10.56 -9.81 -16.27
N PHE A 510 10.49 -10.97 -16.93
CA PHE A 510 11.00 -11.11 -18.29
C PHE A 510 10.25 -10.24 -19.29
N THR A 511 8.92 -10.14 -19.22
CA THR A 511 8.14 -9.34 -20.17
C THR A 511 8.20 -7.84 -19.92
N ASN A 512 8.30 -7.40 -18.66
CA ASN A 512 8.25 -5.98 -18.31
C ASN A 512 9.63 -5.35 -18.06
N PHE A 513 10.60 -6.10 -17.52
CA PHE A 513 11.92 -5.59 -17.15
C PHE A 513 12.98 -6.02 -18.17
N VAL A 514 13.06 -7.31 -18.51
CA VAL A 514 14.11 -7.83 -19.41
C VAL A 514 13.80 -7.58 -20.89
N LYS A 515 12.59 -7.91 -21.35
CA LYS A 515 12.03 -7.76 -22.72
C LYS A 515 12.74 -8.52 -23.85
N ILE A 516 13.89 -9.13 -23.57
CA ILE A 516 14.77 -9.75 -24.56
C ILE A 516 14.95 -11.22 -24.19
N HIS A 517 14.97 -12.08 -25.21
CA HIS A 517 15.23 -13.50 -25.01
C HIS A 517 16.64 -13.73 -24.44
N PRO A 518 16.83 -14.54 -23.36
CA PRO A 518 18.15 -14.73 -22.73
C PRO A 518 19.24 -15.16 -23.70
N LEU A 519 18.95 -16.13 -24.58
CA LEU A 519 19.92 -16.60 -25.57
C LEU A 519 20.26 -15.55 -26.65
N ALA A 520 19.37 -14.59 -26.92
CA ALA A 520 19.69 -13.49 -27.84
C ALA A 520 20.72 -12.53 -27.24
N LEU A 521 20.75 -12.39 -25.90
CA LEU A 521 21.76 -11.61 -25.18
C LEU A 521 23.09 -12.37 -25.08
N VAL A 522 23.05 -13.67 -24.78
CA VAL A 522 24.24 -14.53 -24.74
C VAL A 522 24.92 -14.56 -26.12
N ASN A 523 24.13 -14.76 -27.18
CA ASN A 523 24.60 -14.84 -28.55
C ASN A 523 24.45 -13.51 -29.29
N TYR A 524 24.67 -12.38 -28.59
CA TYR A 524 24.48 -11.03 -29.16
C TYR A 524 25.27 -10.83 -30.47
N LYS A 525 26.48 -11.39 -30.56
CA LYS A 525 27.34 -11.28 -31.75
C LYS A 525 26.73 -11.91 -33.00
N ASP A 526 25.91 -12.94 -32.83
CA ASP A 526 25.31 -13.70 -33.94
C ASP A 526 23.92 -13.17 -34.31
N GLN A 527 23.39 -12.19 -33.56
CA GLN A 527 22.07 -11.62 -33.83
C GLN A 527 22.04 -10.82 -35.16
N PRO A 528 20.90 -10.86 -35.88
CA PRO A 528 20.65 -9.99 -37.03
C PRO A 528 20.75 -8.51 -36.67
N LYS A 529 21.09 -7.67 -37.65
CA LYS A 529 21.30 -6.22 -37.45
C LYS A 529 20.11 -5.51 -36.79
N GLU A 530 18.88 -5.85 -37.20
CA GLU A 530 17.66 -5.26 -36.64
C GLU A 530 17.44 -5.64 -35.17
N ILE A 531 17.76 -6.88 -34.79
CA ILE A 531 17.66 -7.34 -33.40
C ILE A 531 18.75 -6.70 -32.55
N LYS A 532 19.98 -6.58 -33.07
CA LYS A 532 21.08 -5.88 -32.38
C LYS A 532 20.71 -4.45 -32.03
N GLN A 533 20.10 -3.71 -32.97
CA GLN A 533 19.65 -2.34 -32.71
C GLN A 533 18.66 -2.26 -31.53
N LYS A 534 17.64 -3.11 -31.51
CA LYS A 534 16.68 -3.18 -30.40
C LYS A 534 17.34 -3.58 -29.07
N ILE A 535 18.28 -4.52 -29.10
CA ILE A 535 19.06 -4.90 -27.91
C ILE A 535 19.88 -3.71 -27.41
N ASP A 536 20.58 -2.99 -28.28
CA ASP A 536 21.41 -1.85 -27.90
C ASP A 536 20.60 -0.69 -27.32
N GLU A 537 19.40 -0.45 -27.82
CA GLU A 537 18.45 0.54 -27.27
C GLU A 537 18.01 0.20 -25.84
N LEU A 538 17.78 -1.09 -25.55
CA LEU A 538 17.32 -1.55 -24.23
C LEU A 538 18.46 -1.75 -23.22
N THR A 539 19.68 -2.00 -23.71
CA THR A 539 20.85 -2.35 -22.89
C THR A 539 21.87 -1.22 -22.78
N VAL A 540 21.42 0.03 -22.86
CA VAL A 540 22.29 1.21 -22.72
C VAL A 540 23.07 1.14 -21.40
N GLY A 541 24.39 1.34 -21.47
CA GLY A 541 25.29 1.24 -20.33
C GLY A 541 25.84 -0.17 -20.06
N TYR A 542 25.36 -1.20 -20.77
CA TYR A 542 25.86 -2.56 -20.66
C TYR A 542 26.80 -2.92 -21.81
N LYS A 543 28.07 -3.16 -21.48
CA LYS A 543 29.07 -3.70 -22.41
C LYS A 543 28.81 -5.19 -22.67
N ASP A 544 28.60 -5.94 -21.58
CA ASP A 544 28.13 -7.31 -21.63
C ASP A 544 26.61 -7.32 -21.59
N LYS A 545 26.00 -7.82 -22.68
CA LYS A 545 24.55 -7.86 -22.84
C LYS A 545 23.90 -8.93 -21.97
N ALA A 546 24.60 -10.02 -21.64
CA ALA A 546 24.08 -11.05 -20.75
C ALA A 546 23.90 -10.51 -19.32
N LYS A 547 24.86 -9.68 -18.86
CA LYS A 547 24.78 -9.00 -17.57
C LYS A 547 23.52 -8.14 -17.40
N TYR A 548 22.98 -7.57 -18.47
CA TYR A 548 21.71 -6.83 -18.43
C TYR A 548 20.55 -7.74 -17.96
N CYS A 549 20.45 -8.97 -18.48
CA CYS A 549 19.42 -9.92 -18.06
C CYS A 549 19.57 -10.26 -16.58
N VAL A 550 20.79 -10.58 -16.14
CA VAL A 550 21.09 -10.89 -14.72
C VAL A 550 20.69 -9.72 -13.82
N ASP A 551 21.10 -8.50 -14.16
CA ASP A 551 20.85 -7.33 -13.33
C ASP A 551 19.37 -6.96 -13.28
N LYS A 552 18.63 -7.04 -14.40
CA LYS A 552 17.19 -6.73 -14.46
C LYS A 552 16.29 -7.81 -13.88
N LEU A 553 16.64 -9.08 -14.05
CA LEU A 553 15.93 -10.17 -13.40
C LEU A 553 16.13 -10.13 -11.88
N ALA A 554 17.38 -9.92 -11.44
CA ALA A 554 17.68 -9.75 -10.01
C ALA A 554 16.92 -8.56 -9.41
N GLU A 555 16.86 -7.43 -10.11
CA GLU A 555 16.10 -6.25 -9.70
C GLU A 555 14.63 -6.60 -9.46
N GLY A 556 13.93 -7.20 -10.44
CA GLY A 556 12.52 -7.58 -10.28
C GLY A 556 12.29 -8.55 -9.11
N ILE A 557 13.15 -9.56 -8.97
CA ILE A 557 13.08 -10.52 -7.86
C ILE A 557 13.31 -9.82 -6.52
N ALA A 558 14.27 -8.88 -6.45
CA ALA A 558 14.60 -8.16 -5.23
C ALA A 558 13.52 -7.19 -4.78
N PHE A 559 12.79 -6.55 -5.70
CA PHE A 559 11.62 -5.73 -5.34
C PHE A 559 10.57 -6.57 -4.60
N ILE A 560 10.21 -7.74 -5.15
CA ILE A 560 9.25 -8.65 -4.52
C ILE A 560 9.82 -9.16 -3.19
N THR A 561 11.07 -9.63 -3.18
CA THR A 561 11.67 -10.23 -1.99
C THR A 561 11.86 -9.23 -0.84
N ALA A 562 12.24 -7.98 -1.15
CA ALA A 562 12.35 -6.91 -0.18
C ALA A 562 10.99 -6.52 0.40
N ALA A 563 9.95 -6.42 -0.45
CA ALA A 563 8.61 -6.00 -0.05
C ALA A 563 8.04 -6.85 1.09
N PHE A 564 8.33 -8.16 1.07
CA PHE A 564 7.78 -9.11 2.03
C PHE A 564 8.78 -9.56 3.11
N HIS A 565 9.98 -8.98 3.15
CA HIS A 565 10.96 -9.33 4.18
C HIS A 565 10.41 -9.02 5.60
N PRO A 566 10.58 -9.93 6.59
CA PRO A 566 11.37 -11.17 6.56
C PRO A 566 10.60 -12.44 6.14
N ASN A 567 9.34 -12.35 5.71
CA ASN A 567 8.54 -13.50 5.32
C ASN A 567 9.10 -14.20 4.07
N ASP A 568 8.85 -15.51 3.97
CA ASP A 568 9.28 -16.36 2.86
C ASP A 568 8.71 -15.83 1.52
N VAL A 569 9.56 -15.77 0.50
CA VAL A 569 9.20 -15.42 -0.88
C VAL A 569 9.63 -16.55 -1.80
N ILE A 570 8.67 -17.32 -2.30
CA ILE A 570 8.90 -18.46 -3.16
C ILE A 570 8.90 -18.00 -4.63
N VAL A 571 10.08 -17.89 -5.21
CA VAL A 571 10.29 -17.54 -6.62
C VAL A 571 10.24 -18.80 -7.47
N ARG A 572 9.25 -18.87 -8.36
CA ARG A 572 9.17 -19.93 -9.36
C ARG A 572 10.11 -19.58 -10.51
N LEU A 573 11.01 -20.51 -10.82
CA LEU A 573 11.86 -20.40 -12.00
C LEU A 573 10.98 -20.25 -13.26
N SER A 574 11.56 -19.71 -14.32
CA SER A 574 10.87 -19.42 -15.57
C SER A 574 10.09 -20.63 -16.11
N ASP A 575 8.77 -20.50 -16.22
CA ASP A 575 7.88 -21.54 -16.75
C ASP A 575 7.22 -21.10 -18.07
N PHE A 576 7.91 -20.26 -18.85
CA PHE A 576 7.44 -19.89 -20.19
C PHE A 576 7.34 -21.11 -21.09
N LYS A 577 6.30 -21.11 -21.91
CA LYS A 577 6.16 -21.98 -23.07
C LYS A 577 7.01 -21.43 -24.22
N THR A 578 7.32 -22.30 -25.19
CA THR A 578 8.08 -21.94 -26.40
C THR A 578 7.47 -20.76 -27.15
N ASN A 579 6.15 -20.76 -27.33
CA ASN A 579 5.40 -19.71 -28.01
C ASN A 579 5.44 -18.36 -27.27
N GLU A 580 5.56 -18.34 -25.95
CA GLU A 580 5.68 -17.12 -25.15
C GLU A 580 7.10 -16.55 -25.23
N TYR A 581 8.13 -17.39 -25.09
CA TYR A 581 9.52 -16.98 -25.28
C TYR A 581 9.76 -16.42 -26.69
N ALA A 582 9.09 -16.96 -27.70
CA ALA A 582 9.20 -16.51 -29.09
C ALA A 582 8.79 -15.05 -29.28
N THR A 583 7.95 -14.51 -28.39
CA THR A 583 7.46 -13.12 -28.45
C THR A 583 8.49 -12.10 -27.95
N LEU A 584 9.50 -12.54 -27.17
CA LEU A 584 10.56 -11.66 -26.70
C LEU A 584 11.46 -11.23 -27.87
N VAL A 585 12.15 -10.10 -27.71
CA VAL A 585 13.09 -9.62 -28.73
C VAL A 585 14.16 -10.69 -28.97
N GLY A 586 14.27 -11.16 -30.23
CA GLY A 586 15.20 -12.21 -30.64
C GLY A 586 14.76 -13.65 -30.31
N GLY A 587 13.58 -13.86 -29.73
CA GLY A 587 13.11 -15.19 -29.28
C GLY A 587 12.80 -16.17 -30.41
N GLY A 588 12.17 -15.70 -31.49
CA GLY A 588 11.72 -16.58 -32.58
C GLY A 588 12.81 -17.42 -33.28
N ALA A 589 14.10 -17.08 -33.12
CA ALA A 589 15.21 -17.88 -33.65
C ALA A 589 15.59 -19.09 -32.76
N TYR A 590 15.20 -19.07 -31.49
CA TYR A 590 15.55 -20.09 -30.50
C TYR A 590 14.39 -21.03 -30.17
N GLU A 591 13.16 -20.59 -30.44
CA GLU A 591 11.96 -21.30 -29.99
C GLU A 591 11.33 -22.13 -31.12
N PRO A 592 11.29 -23.47 -30.99
CA PRO A 592 10.62 -24.32 -31.96
C PRO A 592 9.10 -24.12 -31.90
N LYS A 593 8.41 -24.40 -33.01
CA LYS A 593 6.96 -24.51 -33.00
C LYS A 593 6.57 -25.87 -32.43
N GLU A 594 5.69 -25.87 -31.45
CA GLU A 594 5.15 -27.07 -30.82
C GLU A 594 3.65 -27.15 -31.05
N GLU A 595 3.15 -28.36 -31.33
CA GLU A 595 1.72 -28.61 -31.49
C GLU A 595 0.95 -28.38 -30.17
N ASN A 596 1.57 -28.73 -29.04
CA ASN A 596 0.97 -28.60 -27.71
C ASN A 596 1.94 -27.92 -26.72
N PRO A 597 2.07 -26.59 -26.76
CA PRO A 597 3.00 -25.86 -25.89
C PRO A 597 2.77 -26.08 -24.38
N MET A 598 1.55 -26.43 -23.97
CA MET A 598 1.20 -26.71 -22.56
C MET A 598 2.03 -27.85 -21.95
N ILE A 599 2.31 -28.90 -22.74
CA ILE A 599 3.06 -30.10 -22.32
C ILE A 599 4.44 -30.21 -22.99
N GLY A 600 4.86 -29.15 -23.70
CA GLY A 600 6.07 -29.08 -24.50
C GLY A 600 7.36 -28.74 -23.73
N TRP A 601 8.31 -28.12 -24.41
CA TRP A 601 9.65 -27.81 -23.92
C TRP A 601 9.65 -26.57 -22.99
N ARG A 602 9.28 -26.80 -21.72
CA ARG A 602 9.16 -25.81 -20.64
C ARG A 602 9.58 -26.37 -19.27
N GLY A 603 9.64 -25.50 -18.27
CA GLY A 603 10.01 -25.83 -16.90
C GLY A 603 11.31 -26.63 -16.80
N ALA A 604 11.36 -27.61 -15.89
CA ALA A 604 12.54 -28.41 -15.60
C ALA A 604 13.31 -28.89 -16.85
N SER A 605 12.60 -29.40 -17.87
CA SER A 605 13.21 -29.97 -19.09
C SER A 605 14.08 -28.99 -19.87
N ARG A 606 13.80 -27.70 -19.74
CA ARG A 606 14.51 -26.64 -20.45
C ARG A 606 15.80 -26.24 -19.75
N TYR A 607 15.86 -26.34 -18.42
CA TYR A 607 16.96 -25.80 -17.62
C TYR A 607 18.28 -26.53 -17.81
N TYR A 608 18.25 -27.85 -17.96
CA TYR A 608 19.44 -28.69 -18.17
C TYR A 608 19.70 -29.02 -19.64
N ASP A 609 18.81 -28.65 -20.56
CA ASP A 609 19.00 -28.91 -21.99
C ASP A 609 20.11 -28.01 -22.53
N GLU A 610 21.09 -28.59 -23.23
CA GLU A 610 22.25 -27.88 -23.77
C GLU A 610 21.86 -26.68 -24.67
N LYS A 611 20.68 -26.71 -25.31
CA LYS A 611 20.19 -25.60 -26.14
C LYS A 611 19.83 -24.36 -25.34
N TYR A 612 19.43 -24.50 -24.07
CA TYR A 612 18.97 -23.39 -23.24
C TYR A 612 19.75 -23.21 -21.93
N LYS A 613 20.58 -24.18 -21.54
CA LYS A 613 21.38 -24.16 -20.30
C LYS A 613 22.14 -22.84 -20.06
N ALA A 614 22.63 -22.20 -21.12
CA ALA A 614 23.27 -20.88 -21.05
C ALA A 614 22.32 -19.73 -20.65
N GLY A 615 21.04 -19.80 -21.04
CA GLY A 615 19.99 -18.89 -20.58
C GLY A 615 19.64 -19.11 -19.11
N PHE A 616 19.46 -20.37 -18.69
CA PHE A 616 19.18 -20.73 -17.30
C PHE A 616 20.32 -20.33 -16.34
N LYS A 617 21.56 -20.31 -16.82
CA LYS A 617 22.70 -19.74 -16.06
C LYS A 617 22.45 -18.30 -15.63
N LEU A 618 21.87 -17.46 -16.49
CA LEU A 618 21.61 -16.05 -16.17
C LEU A 618 20.58 -15.90 -15.05
N GLU A 619 19.57 -16.77 -15.03
CA GLU A 619 18.55 -16.86 -13.98
C GLU A 619 19.16 -17.27 -12.64
N CYS A 620 20.02 -18.31 -12.64
CA CYS A 620 20.78 -18.71 -11.46
C CYS A 620 21.70 -17.60 -10.93
N GLU A 621 22.36 -16.86 -11.83
CA GLU A 621 23.22 -15.73 -11.46
C GLU A 621 22.41 -14.58 -10.83
N ALA A 622 21.20 -14.31 -11.32
CA ALA A 622 20.29 -13.31 -10.77
C ALA A 622 19.87 -13.69 -9.33
N ILE A 623 19.42 -14.92 -9.11
CA ILE A 623 19.04 -15.42 -7.77
C ILE A 623 20.24 -15.37 -6.81
N LYS A 624 21.43 -15.76 -7.27
CA LYS A 624 22.66 -15.68 -6.46
C LYS A 624 22.97 -14.24 -6.07
N LYS A 625 22.80 -13.28 -6.98
CA LYS A 625 22.97 -11.86 -6.70
C LYS A 625 22.02 -11.40 -5.59
N VAL A 626 20.73 -11.71 -5.69
CA VAL A 626 19.71 -11.34 -4.69
C VAL A 626 20.04 -11.93 -3.31
N ARG A 627 20.36 -13.22 -3.24
CA ARG A 627 20.64 -13.90 -1.96
C ARG A 627 22.00 -13.53 -1.36
N ASN A 628 23.05 -13.49 -2.17
CA ASN A 628 24.44 -13.48 -1.67
C ASN A 628 25.10 -12.10 -1.75
N GLN A 629 24.69 -11.23 -2.68
CA GLN A 629 25.20 -9.86 -2.74
C GLN A 629 24.31 -8.87 -2.00
N TRP A 630 22.98 -9.09 -2.02
CA TRP A 630 22.01 -8.18 -1.40
C TRP A 630 21.41 -8.68 -0.08
N GLY A 631 21.72 -9.92 0.33
CA GLY A 631 21.42 -10.45 1.66
C GLY A 631 19.99 -10.94 1.86
N MET A 632 19.20 -11.14 0.79
CA MET A 632 17.80 -11.53 0.90
C MET A 632 17.65 -13.04 1.06
N LYS A 633 17.82 -13.53 2.29
CA LYS A 633 17.82 -14.96 2.61
C LYS A 633 16.42 -15.59 2.69
N ASN A 634 15.36 -14.78 2.70
CA ASN A 634 13.96 -15.21 2.63
C ASN A 634 13.51 -15.67 1.22
N LEU A 635 14.36 -15.58 0.20
CA LEU A 635 14.08 -16.08 -1.15
C LEU A 635 14.20 -17.61 -1.23
N ILE A 636 13.10 -18.31 -1.52
CA ILE A 636 13.06 -19.74 -1.80
C ILE A 636 12.93 -19.93 -3.32
N VAL A 637 13.60 -20.92 -3.89
CA VAL A 637 13.49 -21.24 -5.33
C VAL A 637 12.51 -22.38 -5.53
N MET A 638 11.67 -22.32 -6.56
CA MET A 638 10.74 -23.38 -6.91
C MET A 638 10.90 -23.82 -8.36
N VAL A 639 11.06 -25.13 -8.57
CA VAL A 639 11.19 -25.75 -9.90
C VAL A 639 9.80 -26.11 -10.44
N PRO A 640 9.34 -25.49 -11.54
CA PRO A 640 8.09 -25.85 -12.21
C PRO A 640 8.26 -27.00 -13.20
N PHE A 641 7.14 -27.64 -13.54
CA PHE A 641 6.96 -28.63 -14.59
C PHE A 641 7.99 -29.77 -14.56
N CYS A 642 8.36 -30.21 -13.36
CA CYS A 642 9.32 -31.28 -13.12
C CYS A 642 8.63 -32.64 -13.22
N ARG A 643 8.78 -33.33 -14.35
CA ARG A 643 8.07 -34.56 -14.71
C ARG A 643 8.55 -35.78 -13.94
N THR A 644 9.87 -35.88 -13.71
CA THR A 644 10.47 -37.03 -13.02
C THR A 644 11.47 -36.63 -11.95
N VAL A 645 11.79 -37.57 -11.06
CA VAL A 645 12.80 -37.38 -10.00
C VAL A 645 14.20 -37.20 -10.60
N GLU A 646 14.50 -37.91 -11.68
CA GLU A 646 15.75 -37.78 -12.44
C GLU A 646 15.88 -36.39 -13.06
N GLU A 647 14.79 -35.85 -13.58
CA GLU A 647 14.74 -34.49 -14.10
C GLU A 647 15.05 -33.47 -12.99
N GLY A 648 14.41 -33.62 -11.82
CA GLY A 648 14.69 -32.80 -10.64
C GLY A 648 16.17 -32.85 -10.21
N LYS A 649 16.77 -34.05 -10.20
CA LYS A 649 18.21 -34.22 -9.93
C LYS A 649 19.09 -33.49 -10.94
N LYS A 650 18.74 -33.51 -12.23
CA LYS A 650 19.47 -32.77 -13.29
C LYS A 650 19.37 -31.26 -13.11
N VAL A 651 18.18 -30.75 -12.77
CA VAL A 651 17.99 -29.32 -12.47
C VAL A 651 18.84 -28.90 -11.27
N LEU A 652 18.78 -29.65 -10.16
CA LEU A 652 19.59 -29.36 -8.97
C LEU A 652 21.09 -29.43 -9.24
N ALA A 653 21.55 -30.39 -10.05
CA ALA A 653 22.94 -30.47 -10.49
C ALA A 653 23.35 -29.26 -11.34
N THR A 654 22.47 -28.80 -12.24
CA THR A 654 22.69 -27.62 -13.08
C THR A 654 22.70 -26.33 -12.25
N MET A 655 21.79 -26.18 -11.29
CA MET A 655 21.81 -25.07 -10.33
C MET A 655 23.12 -25.06 -9.53
N LYS A 656 23.57 -26.23 -9.07
CA LYS A 656 24.85 -26.38 -8.35
C LYS A 656 26.04 -26.01 -9.22
N GLU A 657 26.07 -26.42 -10.49
CA GLU A 657 27.07 -26.00 -11.48
C GLU A 657 27.18 -24.47 -11.57
N PHE A 658 26.04 -23.76 -11.49
CA PHE A 658 25.99 -22.30 -11.52
C PHE A 658 26.10 -21.62 -10.14
N GLY A 659 26.37 -22.41 -9.09
CA GLY A 659 26.68 -21.94 -7.75
C GLY A 659 25.46 -21.72 -6.84
N LEU A 660 24.31 -22.31 -7.17
CA LEU A 660 23.13 -22.41 -6.30
C LEU A 660 22.97 -23.85 -5.82
N GLU A 661 23.38 -24.13 -4.59
CA GLU A 661 23.33 -25.47 -4.00
C GLU A 661 22.32 -25.49 -2.84
N ARG A 662 21.36 -26.43 -2.91
CA ARG A 662 20.37 -26.66 -1.86
C ARG A 662 21.06 -26.86 -0.51
N GLY A 663 20.57 -26.18 0.53
CA GLY A 663 21.12 -26.20 1.90
C GLY A 663 22.30 -25.25 2.12
N LYS A 664 23.05 -24.88 1.08
CA LYS A 664 24.16 -23.91 1.19
C LYS A 664 23.61 -22.50 1.40
N ASP A 665 24.15 -21.78 2.39
CA ASP A 665 23.70 -20.45 2.79
C ASP A 665 22.17 -20.37 3.02
N GLY A 666 21.59 -21.47 3.51
CA GLY A 666 20.16 -21.61 3.79
C GLY A 666 19.26 -21.59 2.55
N LEU A 667 19.78 -21.87 1.33
CA LEU A 667 18.95 -21.98 0.13
C LEU A 667 18.02 -23.18 0.24
N GLN A 668 16.71 -22.92 0.16
CA GLN A 668 15.70 -23.97 0.01
C GLN A 668 15.26 -24.05 -1.46
N VAL A 669 15.02 -25.28 -1.93
CA VAL A 669 14.50 -25.53 -3.27
C VAL A 669 13.23 -26.38 -3.18
N TYR A 670 12.12 -25.83 -3.66
CA TYR A 670 10.82 -26.50 -3.73
C TYR A 670 10.58 -27.03 -5.13
N VAL A 671 9.61 -27.93 -5.25
CA VAL A 671 9.06 -28.37 -6.54
C VAL A 671 7.59 -28.00 -6.61
N MET A 672 7.15 -27.55 -7.78
CA MET A 672 5.73 -27.36 -8.05
C MET A 672 5.10 -28.73 -8.30
N CYS A 673 4.18 -29.15 -7.44
CA CYS A 673 3.44 -30.40 -7.57
C CYS A 673 2.23 -30.15 -8.47
N GLU A 674 2.43 -30.31 -9.77
CA GLU A 674 1.47 -29.90 -10.78
C GLU A 674 1.26 -30.93 -11.89
N ILE A 675 1.96 -32.07 -11.81
CA ILE A 675 1.83 -33.21 -12.70
C ILE A 675 1.39 -34.41 -11.85
N PRO A 676 0.47 -35.29 -12.31
CA PRO A 676 0.06 -36.47 -11.55
C PRO A 676 1.24 -37.35 -11.09
N ALA A 677 2.31 -37.44 -11.89
CA ALA A 677 3.54 -38.12 -11.52
C ALA A 677 4.20 -37.54 -10.24
N ASN A 678 4.10 -36.23 -9.99
CA ASN A 678 4.60 -35.61 -8.76
C ASN A 678 3.85 -36.11 -7.53
N VAL A 679 2.54 -36.36 -7.66
CA VAL A 679 1.69 -36.84 -6.56
C VAL A 679 1.94 -38.32 -6.30
N ILE A 680 2.04 -39.12 -7.37
CA ILE A 680 2.30 -40.56 -7.29
C ILE A 680 3.66 -40.82 -6.64
N LEU A 681 4.69 -40.05 -7.02
CA LEU A 681 6.07 -40.18 -6.53
C LEU A 681 6.43 -39.09 -5.51
N ALA A 682 5.45 -38.57 -4.77
CA ALA A 682 5.66 -37.44 -3.85
C ALA A 682 6.74 -37.73 -2.79
N LYS A 683 6.86 -38.99 -2.36
CA LYS A 683 7.88 -39.39 -1.40
C LYS A 683 9.29 -39.22 -1.97
N GLU A 684 9.53 -39.72 -3.18
CA GLU A 684 10.82 -39.65 -3.87
C GLU A 684 11.18 -38.19 -4.21
N PHE A 685 10.21 -37.37 -4.62
CA PHE A 685 10.42 -35.94 -4.79
C PHE A 685 10.80 -35.25 -3.46
N SER A 686 10.23 -35.67 -2.33
CA SER A 686 10.50 -35.08 -1.01
C SER A 686 11.94 -35.33 -0.50
N GLU A 687 12.65 -36.31 -1.07
CA GLU A 687 14.05 -36.57 -0.76
C GLU A 687 14.98 -35.51 -1.41
N ILE A 688 14.59 -35.04 -2.60
CA ILE A 688 15.39 -34.10 -3.40
C ILE A 688 14.92 -32.64 -3.35
N PHE A 689 13.73 -32.36 -2.79
CA PHE A 689 13.23 -31.00 -2.57
C PHE A 689 12.88 -30.72 -1.09
N ASP A 690 12.93 -29.46 -0.68
CA ASP A 690 12.67 -29.02 0.70
C ASP A 690 11.18 -28.77 0.99
N GLY A 691 10.35 -28.76 -0.05
CA GLY A 691 8.92 -28.49 0.04
C GLY A 691 8.21 -28.59 -1.31
N PHE A 692 6.89 -28.50 -1.25
CA PHE A 692 5.99 -28.57 -2.39
C PHE A 692 5.14 -27.30 -2.47
N SER A 693 4.82 -26.89 -3.70
CA SER A 693 3.70 -25.98 -3.95
C SER A 693 2.78 -26.61 -4.99
N ILE A 694 1.52 -26.83 -4.64
CA ILE A 694 0.56 -27.44 -5.53
C ILE A 694 0.16 -26.42 -6.61
N GLY A 695 0.42 -26.77 -7.86
CA GLY A 695 -0.07 -26.05 -9.03
C GLY A 695 -1.42 -26.64 -9.46
N SER A 696 -2.51 -26.25 -8.80
CA SER A 696 -3.82 -26.88 -9.04
C SER A 696 -4.32 -26.71 -10.47
N ASN A 697 -3.89 -25.66 -11.16
CA ASN A 697 -4.21 -25.42 -12.56
C ASN A 697 -3.72 -26.56 -13.47
N ASP A 698 -2.41 -26.70 -13.61
CA ASP A 698 -1.80 -27.73 -14.45
C ASP A 698 -2.11 -29.14 -13.92
N LEU A 699 -2.22 -29.32 -12.60
CA LEU A 699 -2.63 -30.60 -12.01
C LEU A 699 -4.03 -30.99 -12.48
N THR A 700 -4.98 -30.05 -12.51
CA THR A 700 -6.34 -30.29 -13.00
C THR A 700 -6.33 -30.60 -14.49
N GLN A 701 -5.58 -29.81 -15.29
CA GLN A 701 -5.45 -30.02 -16.73
C GLN A 701 -4.97 -31.44 -17.05
N LEU A 702 -3.91 -31.89 -16.39
CA LEU A 702 -3.29 -33.18 -16.66
C LEU A 702 -4.04 -34.36 -16.03
N THR A 703 -4.72 -34.14 -14.91
CA THR A 703 -5.56 -35.19 -14.28
C THR A 703 -6.81 -35.47 -15.11
N LEU A 704 -7.43 -34.43 -15.67
CA LEU A 704 -8.68 -34.56 -16.44
C LEU A 704 -8.44 -34.66 -17.96
N GLY A 705 -7.21 -34.46 -18.43
CA GLY A 705 -6.87 -34.49 -19.85
C GLY A 705 -7.48 -33.33 -20.64
N VAL A 706 -7.48 -32.12 -20.05
CA VAL A 706 -8.18 -30.94 -20.58
C VAL A 706 -7.22 -29.76 -20.79
N ASP A 707 -7.31 -29.13 -21.96
CA ASP A 707 -6.74 -27.81 -22.18
C ASP A 707 -7.77 -26.74 -21.79
N ARG A 708 -7.47 -25.97 -20.74
CA ARG A 708 -8.36 -24.91 -20.26
C ARG A 708 -8.48 -23.74 -21.25
N ASP A 709 -7.51 -23.56 -22.14
CA ASP A 709 -7.56 -22.53 -23.18
C ASP A 709 -8.43 -22.99 -24.37
N SER A 710 -8.76 -24.28 -24.45
CA SER A 710 -9.66 -24.83 -25.46
C SER A 710 -11.12 -24.67 -25.06
N ALA A 711 -11.82 -23.75 -25.74
CA ALA A 711 -13.24 -23.48 -25.51
C ALA A 711 -14.16 -24.71 -25.71
N LEU A 712 -13.70 -25.74 -26.44
CA LEU A 712 -14.49 -26.95 -26.71
C LEU A 712 -14.62 -27.86 -25.48
N VAL A 713 -13.63 -27.86 -24.60
CA VAL A 713 -13.54 -28.78 -23.46
C VAL A 713 -13.38 -28.08 -22.11
N SER A 714 -13.28 -26.75 -22.10
CA SER A 714 -13.14 -25.95 -20.88
C SER A 714 -14.27 -26.14 -19.87
N HIS A 715 -15.46 -26.57 -20.31
CA HIS A 715 -16.58 -26.92 -19.42
C HIS A 715 -16.33 -28.15 -18.53
N VAL A 716 -15.33 -28.99 -18.87
CA VAL A 716 -14.91 -30.16 -18.07
C VAL A 716 -13.86 -29.76 -17.02
N TYR A 717 -13.19 -28.63 -17.20
CA TYR A 717 -12.17 -28.16 -16.27
C TYR A 717 -12.82 -27.74 -14.94
N ASP A 718 -12.52 -28.50 -13.88
CA ASP A 718 -12.98 -28.19 -12.52
C ASP A 718 -11.92 -28.59 -11.50
N GLU A 719 -11.31 -27.60 -10.84
CA GLU A 719 -10.32 -27.82 -9.78
C GLU A 719 -10.92 -28.50 -8.54
N LYS A 720 -12.25 -28.47 -8.39
CA LYS A 720 -12.99 -29.13 -7.30
C LYS A 720 -13.32 -30.59 -7.61
N ASN A 721 -12.97 -31.09 -8.80
CA ASN A 721 -13.19 -32.49 -9.15
C ASN A 721 -12.55 -33.43 -8.11
N GLU A 722 -13.26 -34.48 -7.71
CA GLU A 722 -12.77 -35.38 -6.66
C GLU A 722 -11.49 -36.11 -7.03
N ALA A 723 -11.19 -36.32 -8.33
CA ALA A 723 -9.89 -36.84 -8.75
C ALA A 723 -8.76 -35.88 -8.34
N VAL A 724 -8.93 -34.58 -8.63
CA VAL A 724 -7.96 -33.53 -8.27
C VAL A 724 -7.84 -33.41 -6.75
N LYS A 725 -8.96 -33.33 -6.03
CA LYS A 725 -8.95 -33.27 -4.57
C LYS A 725 -8.26 -34.49 -3.95
N THR A 726 -8.49 -35.69 -4.47
CA THR A 726 -7.82 -36.92 -4.00
C THR A 726 -6.31 -36.83 -4.14
N LEU A 727 -5.82 -36.34 -5.29
CA LEU A 727 -4.40 -36.11 -5.51
C LEU A 727 -3.82 -35.06 -4.55
N ILE A 728 -4.56 -33.98 -4.29
CA ILE A 728 -4.17 -32.95 -3.32
C ILE A 728 -4.06 -33.51 -1.90
N ARG A 729 -5.05 -34.29 -1.44
CA ARG A 729 -4.99 -34.97 -0.13
C ARG A 729 -3.75 -35.86 0.00
N GLN A 730 -3.46 -36.63 -1.04
CA GLN A 730 -2.32 -37.53 -1.07
C GLN A 730 -1.00 -36.79 -0.94
N VAL A 731 -0.78 -35.72 -1.72
CA VAL A 731 0.49 -34.98 -1.63
C VAL A 731 0.65 -34.26 -0.29
N ILE A 732 -0.42 -33.70 0.28
CA ILE A 732 -0.36 -33.05 1.60
C ILE A 732 0.09 -34.06 2.66
N LYS A 733 -0.57 -35.21 2.71
CA LYS A 733 -0.24 -36.30 3.63
C LYS A 733 1.21 -36.75 3.47
N VAL A 734 1.65 -37.06 2.25
CA VAL A 734 3.01 -37.55 1.99
C VAL A 734 4.07 -36.48 2.32
N ALA A 735 3.80 -35.21 2.04
CA ALA A 735 4.70 -34.11 2.40
C ALA A 735 4.91 -34.05 3.93
N HIS A 736 3.84 -34.11 4.71
CA HIS A 736 3.93 -34.09 6.18
C HIS A 736 4.61 -35.33 6.76
N GLU A 737 4.32 -36.52 6.23
CA GLU A 737 5.00 -37.77 6.61
C GLU A 737 6.52 -37.69 6.40
N ASN A 738 6.97 -36.93 5.39
CA ASN A 738 8.38 -36.69 5.09
C ASN A 738 8.92 -35.36 5.64
N LYS A 739 8.17 -34.70 6.55
CA LYS A 739 8.55 -33.43 7.21
C LYS A 739 8.89 -32.32 6.21
N ARG A 740 8.14 -32.25 5.10
CA ARG A 740 8.24 -31.19 4.09
C ARG A 740 7.05 -30.24 4.20
N LYS A 741 7.32 -28.96 3.92
CA LYS A 741 6.27 -27.93 3.78
C LYS A 741 5.50 -28.18 2.49
N VAL A 742 4.19 -27.94 2.51
CA VAL A 742 3.31 -28.02 1.34
C VAL A 742 2.36 -26.82 1.31
N GLY A 743 2.44 -26.04 0.23
CA GLY A 743 1.53 -24.94 -0.05
C GLY A 743 0.73 -25.17 -1.34
N ILE A 744 -0.12 -24.23 -1.71
CA ILE A 744 -0.86 -24.20 -2.98
C ILE A 744 -0.87 -22.78 -3.57
N CYS A 745 -0.75 -22.65 -4.89
CA CYS A 745 -0.63 -21.35 -5.57
C CYS A 745 -1.55 -21.16 -6.80
N GLY A 746 -2.61 -21.97 -6.90
CA GLY A 746 -3.67 -21.83 -7.90
C GLY A 746 -4.72 -20.78 -7.56
N GLN A 747 -5.63 -20.53 -8.49
CA GLN A 747 -6.73 -19.58 -8.30
C GLN A 747 -7.89 -20.19 -7.51
N ALA A 748 -8.07 -21.51 -7.53
CA ALA A 748 -9.14 -22.20 -6.80
C ALA A 748 -9.35 -21.75 -5.34
N PRO A 749 -8.33 -21.57 -4.48
CA PRO A 749 -8.56 -21.12 -3.10
C PRO A 749 -9.02 -19.65 -3.00
N SER A 750 -8.75 -18.85 -4.03
CA SER A 750 -9.24 -17.45 -4.14
C SER A 750 -10.68 -17.42 -4.66
N ASP A 751 -11.00 -18.25 -5.66
CA ASP A 751 -12.28 -18.24 -6.38
C ASP A 751 -13.36 -19.09 -5.70
N TYR A 752 -12.96 -20.17 -5.03
CA TYR A 752 -13.83 -21.15 -4.38
C TYR A 752 -13.49 -21.21 -2.88
N PRO A 753 -14.18 -20.42 -2.06
CA PRO A 753 -13.93 -20.39 -0.62
C PRO A 753 -14.10 -21.76 0.08
N GLU A 754 -14.98 -22.63 -0.42
CA GLU A 754 -15.12 -24.01 0.07
C GLU A 754 -13.87 -24.87 -0.20
N PHE A 755 -13.13 -24.55 -1.25
CA PHE A 755 -11.87 -25.21 -1.56
C PHE A 755 -10.76 -24.80 -0.59
N ALA A 756 -10.71 -23.52 -0.21
CA ALA A 756 -9.83 -23.05 0.86
C ALA A 756 -10.13 -23.75 2.20
N GLU A 757 -11.40 -23.94 2.54
CA GLU A 757 -11.80 -24.69 3.74
C GLU A 757 -11.36 -26.16 3.68
N PHE A 758 -11.53 -26.81 2.53
CA PHE A 758 -11.04 -28.17 2.29
C PHE A 758 -9.53 -28.28 2.54
N LEU A 759 -8.74 -27.35 2.00
CA LEU A 759 -7.28 -27.36 2.18
C LEU A 759 -6.87 -27.22 3.66
N VAL A 760 -7.59 -26.38 4.41
CA VAL A 760 -7.38 -26.21 5.87
C VAL A 760 -7.75 -27.49 6.63
N GLN A 761 -8.82 -28.20 6.21
CA GLN A 761 -9.22 -29.47 6.81
C GLN A 761 -8.18 -30.58 6.59
N GLU A 762 -7.56 -30.61 5.41
CA GLU A 762 -6.48 -31.55 5.10
C GLU A 762 -5.14 -31.14 5.73
N GLY A 763 -5.06 -29.95 6.34
CA GLY A 763 -3.92 -29.50 7.14
C GLY A 763 -2.81 -28.80 6.35
N ILE A 764 -3.12 -28.18 5.20
CA ILE A 764 -2.10 -27.50 4.39
C ILE A 764 -1.32 -26.42 5.17
N ASP A 765 -0.03 -26.25 4.87
CA ASP A 765 0.84 -25.30 5.59
C ASP A 765 0.63 -23.86 5.14
N SER A 766 0.42 -23.65 3.84
CA SER A 766 0.17 -22.32 3.26
C SER A 766 -0.78 -22.33 2.08
N ILE A 767 -1.51 -21.22 1.94
CA ILE A 767 -2.40 -20.97 0.81
C ILE A 767 -2.00 -19.62 0.21
N SER A 768 -1.63 -19.62 -1.07
CA SER A 768 -1.20 -18.43 -1.79
C SER A 768 -2.34 -17.89 -2.66
N LEU A 769 -2.77 -16.66 -2.38
CA LEU A 769 -3.99 -16.07 -2.93
C LEU A 769 -3.70 -14.87 -3.83
N ASN A 770 -4.67 -14.50 -4.66
CA ASN A 770 -4.64 -13.21 -5.32
C ASN A 770 -4.83 -12.09 -4.27
N PRO A 771 -4.11 -10.95 -4.39
CA PRO A 771 -4.10 -9.92 -3.34
C PRO A 771 -5.47 -9.37 -2.92
N ASP A 772 -6.42 -9.29 -3.85
CA ASP A 772 -7.79 -8.81 -3.64
C ASP A 772 -8.65 -9.73 -2.76
N THR A 773 -8.30 -11.01 -2.66
CA THR A 773 -9.04 -12.01 -1.88
C THR A 773 -8.46 -12.27 -0.49
N VAL A 774 -7.22 -11.84 -0.23
CA VAL A 774 -6.45 -12.17 0.99
C VAL A 774 -7.23 -11.92 2.28
N LEU A 775 -7.81 -10.73 2.44
CA LEU A 775 -8.49 -10.34 3.69
C LEU A 775 -9.71 -11.21 3.97
N LYS A 776 -10.59 -11.37 2.98
CA LYS A 776 -11.83 -12.16 3.11
C LYS A 776 -11.52 -13.63 3.40
N THR A 777 -10.54 -14.18 2.68
CA THR A 777 -10.17 -15.59 2.83
C THR A 777 -9.47 -15.85 4.17
N ARG A 778 -8.66 -14.91 4.69
CA ARG A 778 -8.04 -15.03 6.03
C ARG A 778 -9.08 -15.13 7.14
N GLU A 779 -10.11 -14.29 7.14
CA GLU A 779 -11.21 -14.36 8.11
C GLU A 779 -11.94 -15.72 8.05
N ARG A 780 -12.19 -16.21 6.83
CA ARG A 780 -12.84 -17.50 6.61
C ARG A 780 -11.98 -18.67 7.09
N ILE A 781 -10.69 -18.66 6.79
CA ILE A 781 -9.75 -19.68 7.22
C ILE A 781 -9.66 -19.70 8.74
N PHE A 782 -9.57 -18.54 9.39
CA PHE A 782 -9.59 -18.45 10.86
C PHE A 782 -10.85 -19.10 11.47
N ALA A 783 -12.03 -18.83 10.89
CA ALA A 783 -13.26 -19.46 11.33
C ALA A 783 -13.24 -20.99 11.12
N MET A 784 -12.67 -21.47 10.01
CA MET A 784 -12.55 -22.89 9.71
C MET A 784 -11.55 -23.59 10.65
N GLU A 785 -10.42 -22.97 10.95
CA GLU A 785 -9.42 -23.50 11.90
C GLU A 785 -10.03 -23.72 13.28
N LYS A 786 -10.86 -22.78 13.76
CA LYS A 786 -11.62 -22.96 15.00
C LYS A 786 -12.56 -24.16 14.95
N LYS A 787 -13.25 -24.37 13.82
CA LYS A 787 -14.13 -25.53 13.61
C LYS A 787 -13.35 -26.85 13.58
N VAL A 788 -12.17 -26.87 12.94
CA VAL A 788 -11.30 -28.06 12.91
C VAL A 788 -10.74 -28.35 14.31
N ALA A 789 -10.28 -27.34 15.04
CA ALA A 789 -9.77 -27.48 16.41
C ALA A 789 -10.86 -27.91 17.42
N ALA A 790 -12.12 -27.54 17.17
CA ALA A 790 -13.26 -27.93 18.01
C ALA A 790 -13.72 -29.39 17.79
N LYS A 791 -13.26 -30.09 16.74
CA LYS A 791 -13.54 -31.51 16.56
C LYS A 791 -12.57 -32.34 17.41
N PRO A 792 -13.04 -33.13 18.41
CA PRO A 792 -12.16 -34.05 19.11
C PRO A 792 -11.65 -35.14 18.16
N PRO A 793 -10.44 -35.69 18.35
CA PRO A 793 -9.91 -36.73 17.47
C PRO A 793 -10.82 -37.95 17.50
N SER A 794 -11.25 -38.42 16.33
CA SER A 794 -11.95 -39.69 16.15
C SER A 794 -10.96 -40.85 16.33
N SER A 795 -10.54 -41.10 17.58
CA SER A 795 -10.00 -42.36 18.08
C SER A 795 -9.71 -42.24 19.58
N PHE A 796 -10.77 -42.16 20.39
CA PHE A 796 -10.62 -42.31 21.84
C PHE A 796 -10.38 -43.80 22.17
N LYS A 797 -9.15 -44.29 21.97
CA LYS A 797 -8.68 -45.46 22.72
C LYS A 797 -8.53 -45.00 24.17
N MET A 798 -9.52 -45.35 24.97
CA MET A 798 -9.64 -45.00 26.39
C MET A 798 -8.37 -45.46 27.15
N GLY A 799 -7.49 -44.50 27.44
CA GLY A 799 -6.26 -44.73 28.19
C GLY A 799 -6.53 -45.04 29.66
N VAL A 800 -5.67 -45.86 30.26
CA VAL A 800 -5.76 -46.41 31.63
C VAL A 800 -6.00 -45.33 32.72
N ALA A 801 -5.61 -44.07 32.47
CA ALA A 801 -5.85 -42.94 33.37
C ALA A 801 -7.35 -42.61 33.55
N SER A 802 -8.19 -42.81 32.52
CA SER A 802 -9.64 -42.59 32.62
C SER A 802 -10.36 -43.68 33.43
N LYS A 803 -9.78 -44.88 33.54
CA LYS A 803 -10.26 -45.93 34.46
C LYS A 803 -9.91 -45.59 35.92
N MET A 804 -8.76 -44.98 36.18
CA MET A 804 -8.40 -44.53 37.53
C MET A 804 -9.29 -43.39 38.04
N LEU A 805 -9.64 -42.42 37.19
CA LEU A 805 -10.51 -41.30 37.60
C LEU A 805 -11.93 -41.77 38.00
N LEU A 806 -12.46 -42.77 37.30
CA LEU A 806 -13.75 -43.39 37.66
C LEU A 806 -13.66 -44.19 38.97
N ILE A 807 -12.54 -44.87 39.24
CA ILE A 807 -12.33 -45.61 40.49
C ILE A 807 -12.17 -44.65 41.68
N PHE A 808 -11.43 -43.55 41.52
CA PHE A 808 -11.26 -42.54 42.57
C PHE A 808 -12.52 -41.69 42.81
N GLY A 809 -13.30 -41.40 41.76
CA GLY A 809 -14.59 -40.72 41.91
C GLY A 809 -15.64 -41.56 42.65
N VAL A 810 -15.62 -42.88 42.44
CA VAL A 810 -16.48 -43.83 43.18
C VAL A 810 -16.00 -44.01 44.62
N LEU A 811 -14.68 -44.00 44.88
CA LEU A 811 -14.13 -44.06 46.24
C LEU A 811 -14.37 -42.77 47.05
N GLY A 812 -14.31 -41.61 46.39
CA GLY A 812 -14.58 -40.31 47.01
C GLY A 812 -16.05 -40.15 47.45
N LEU A 813 -16.99 -40.71 46.68
CA LEU A 813 -18.40 -40.79 47.07
C LEU A 813 -18.65 -41.78 48.23
N ALA A 814 -17.88 -42.87 48.30
CA ALA A 814 -17.98 -43.83 49.41
C ALA A 814 -17.50 -43.22 50.74
N THR A 815 -16.52 -42.30 50.71
CA THR A 815 -16.05 -41.58 51.91
C THR A 815 -17.01 -40.48 52.37
N SER A 816 -17.77 -39.83 51.49
CA SER A 816 -18.79 -38.84 51.89
C SER A 816 -20.06 -39.50 52.43
N LEU A 817 -20.38 -40.72 51.99
CA LEU A 817 -21.50 -41.52 52.53
C LEU A 817 -21.15 -42.21 53.87
N GLY A 818 -19.87 -42.41 54.19
CA GLY A 818 -19.43 -42.88 55.51
C GLY A 818 -19.52 -41.82 56.62
N GLY A 819 -19.57 -40.53 56.27
CA GLY A 819 -19.64 -39.40 57.22
C GLY A 819 -21.04 -39.05 57.73
N TYR A 820 -22.11 -39.62 57.13
CA TYR A 820 -23.50 -39.36 57.54
C TYR A 820 -24.03 -40.35 58.59
N THR A 821 -23.20 -41.23 59.15
CA THR A 821 -23.62 -42.20 60.18
C THR A 821 -23.40 -41.72 61.62
N CYS A 822 -23.02 -40.47 61.87
CA CYS A 822 -22.76 -39.99 63.25
C CYS A 822 -23.72 -38.92 63.80
N GLN A 823 -24.71 -38.43 63.05
CA GLN A 823 -25.71 -37.51 63.59
C GLN A 823 -27.08 -37.72 62.97
N THR A 824 -27.73 -38.82 63.35
CA THR A 824 -29.20 -38.97 63.58
C THR A 824 -29.54 -40.46 63.67
N VAL A 825 -28.97 -41.15 64.66
CA VAL A 825 -29.64 -42.30 65.27
C VAL A 825 -30.55 -41.74 66.34
N ASN A 826 -31.75 -41.30 65.94
CA ASN A 826 -32.92 -41.50 66.77
C ASN A 826 -34.20 -41.39 65.92
N ASP A 827 -35.00 -42.43 66.06
CA ASP A 827 -36.38 -42.60 65.59
C ASP A 827 -36.63 -42.89 64.09
N ASN A 828 -36.78 -44.20 63.87
CA ASN A 828 -37.72 -44.87 62.95
C ASN A 828 -37.46 -44.87 61.42
N LYS A 829 -36.98 -46.05 60.98
CA LYS A 829 -37.27 -46.78 59.72
C LYS A 829 -37.05 -46.04 58.39
N MET A 830 -35.81 -46.02 57.91
CA MET A 830 -35.49 -46.04 56.47
C MET A 830 -34.69 -47.30 56.16
N SER A 831 -35.11 -48.07 55.15
CA SER A 831 -34.41 -49.26 54.67
C SER A 831 -33.23 -48.85 53.77
N ALA A 832 -32.27 -49.77 53.57
CA ALA A 832 -31.15 -49.54 52.65
C ALA A 832 -31.60 -49.23 51.20
N ALA A 833 -32.79 -49.69 50.82
CA ALA A 833 -33.41 -49.34 49.54
C ALA A 833 -33.82 -47.87 49.48
N ASP A 834 -34.32 -47.30 50.59
CA ASP A 834 -34.77 -45.90 50.66
C ASP A 834 -33.58 -44.93 50.52
N VAL A 835 -32.42 -45.30 51.08
CA VAL A 835 -31.17 -44.51 50.92
C VAL A 835 -30.66 -44.56 49.48
N GLN A 836 -30.75 -45.71 48.81
CA GLN A 836 -30.36 -45.83 47.39
C GLN A 836 -31.29 -45.03 46.46
N ILE A 837 -32.59 -45.02 46.76
CA ILE A 837 -33.58 -44.22 46.03
C ILE A 837 -33.31 -42.73 46.24
N GLU A 838 -33.01 -42.31 47.47
CA GLU A 838 -32.73 -40.90 47.76
C GLU A 838 -31.44 -40.42 47.07
N VAL A 839 -30.38 -41.22 47.06
CA VAL A 839 -29.13 -40.89 46.33
C VAL A 839 -29.37 -40.86 44.82
N ALA A 840 -30.16 -41.78 44.27
CA ALA A 840 -30.52 -41.77 42.85
C ALA A 840 -31.35 -40.53 42.48
N ASN A 841 -32.27 -40.12 43.35
CA ASN A 841 -33.09 -38.93 43.19
C ASN A 841 -32.25 -37.65 43.26
N GLN A 842 -31.31 -37.55 44.21
CA GLN A 842 -30.39 -36.40 44.33
C GLN A 842 -29.46 -36.28 43.11
N VAL A 843 -28.95 -37.40 42.58
CA VAL A 843 -28.13 -37.40 41.35
C VAL A 843 -28.97 -37.05 40.11
N ALA A 844 -30.24 -37.49 40.06
CA ALA A 844 -31.15 -37.11 39.00
C ALA A 844 -31.51 -35.61 39.06
N LEU A 845 -31.72 -35.07 40.26
CA LEU A 845 -32.00 -33.66 40.49
C LEU A 845 -30.81 -32.78 40.07
N ALA A 846 -29.60 -33.12 40.52
CA ALA A 846 -28.38 -32.40 40.14
C ALA A 846 -28.09 -32.46 38.62
N LYS A 847 -28.37 -33.59 37.96
CA LYS A 847 -28.30 -33.67 36.49
C LYS A 847 -29.34 -32.81 35.80
N SER A 848 -30.55 -32.71 36.36
CA SER A 848 -31.62 -31.88 35.78
C SER A 848 -31.33 -30.39 35.94
N GLU A 849 -30.78 -29.96 37.08
CA GLU A 849 -30.38 -28.57 37.32
C GLU A 849 -29.20 -28.15 36.44
N LEU A 850 -28.17 -28.99 36.34
CA LEU A 850 -27.02 -28.72 35.46
C LEU A 850 -27.43 -28.66 33.99
N LYS A 851 -28.37 -29.52 33.56
CA LYS A 851 -28.92 -29.49 32.20
C LYS A 851 -29.72 -28.20 31.98
N ARG A 852 -30.52 -27.76 32.96
CA ARG A 852 -31.29 -26.51 32.88
C ARG A 852 -30.38 -25.27 32.85
N GLU A 853 -29.31 -25.24 33.64
CA GLU A 853 -28.31 -24.17 33.61
C GLU A 853 -27.56 -24.12 32.28
N MET A 854 -27.17 -25.29 31.74
CA MET A 854 -26.55 -25.37 30.41
C MET A 854 -27.50 -24.95 29.28
N GLU A 855 -28.78 -25.32 29.36
CA GLU A 855 -29.80 -24.91 28.39
C GLU A 855 -30.07 -23.40 28.49
N GLN A 856 -30.16 -22.84 29.70
CA GLN A 856 -30.30 -21.40 29.92
C GLN A 856 -29.07 -20.62 29.45
N GLU A 857 -27.85 -21.14 29.66
CA GLU A 857 -26.62 -20.51 29.17
C GLU A 857 -26.46 -20.66 27.65
N PHE A 858 -26.95 -21.75 27.06
CA PHE A 858 -27.00 -21.95 25.61
C PHE A 858 -28.02 -21.02 24.94
N GLU A 859 -29.21 -20.86 25.53
CA GLU A 859 -30.23 -19.89 25.08
C GLU A 859 -29.74 -18.45 25.26
N ARG A 860 -29.07 -18.13 26.37
CA ARG A 860 -28.45 -16.82 26.61
C ARG A 860 -27.40 -16.50 25.54
N LYS A 861 -26.52 -17.46 25.22
CA LYS A 861 -25.49 -17.29 24.16
C LYS A 861 -26.07 -17.26 22.74
N GLN A 862 -27.17 -17.95 22.46
CA GLN A 862 -27.88 -17.80 21.18
C GLN A 862 -28.57 -16.44 21.05
N SER A 863 -29.10 -15.89 22.15
CA SER A 863 -29.78 -14.58 22.15
C SER A 863 -28.83 -13.39 21.95
N GLU A 864 -27.53 -13.56 22.19
CA GLU A 864 -26.50 -12.52 22.02
C GLU A 864 -25.98 -12.41 20.56
N GLY A 865 -26.26 -13.40 19.70
CA GLY A 865 -25.89 -13.38 18.28
C GLY A 865 -27.03 -12.90 17.38
N ARG A 866 -26.75 -11.97 16.46
CA ARG A 866 -27.69 -11.54 15.41
C ARG A 866 -27.18 -11.90 14.01
N SER A 867 -28.08 -12.33 13.13
CA SER A 867 -27.85 -12.51 11.69
C SER A 867 -28.59 -11.44 10.91
N ASN A 868 -28.14 -11.11 9.70
CA ASN A 868 -28.81 -10.12 8.85
C ASN A 868 -29.61 -10.82 7.74
N TYR A 869 -30.87 -10.45 7.60
CA TYR A 869 -31.70 -10.76 6.47
C TYR A 869 -31.75 -9.57 5.51
N VAL A 870 -31.59 -9.82 4.21
CA VAL A 870 -31.72 -8.80 3.17
C VAL A 870 -32.93 -9.13 2.33
N GLU A 871 -33.89 -8.21 2.27
CA GLU A 871 -35.05 -8.28 1.39
C GLU A 871 -34.81 -7.37 0.18
N ASP A 872 -35.03 -7.92 -1.01
CA ASP A 872 -34.89 -7.22 -2.29
C ASP A 872 -36.06 -7.49 -3.25
N SER A 873 -37.02 -8.35 -2.88
CA SER A 873 -38.11 -8.81 -3.75
C SER A 873 -39.29 -7.83 -3.83
N PHE A 874 -39.74 -7.25 -2.71
CA PHE A 874 -40.84 -6.27 -2.68
C PHE A 874 -40.47 -4.93 -2.05
N ALA A 875 -39.41 -4.88 -1.24
CA ALA A 875 -38.86 -3.65 -0.69
C ALA A 875 -37.37 -3.87 -0.37
N LYS A 876 -36.52 -2.89 -0.65
CA LYS A 876 -35.09 -2.96 -0.31
C LYS A 876 -34.88 -2.61 1.16
N PHE A 877 -34.64 -3.62 1.99
CA PHE A 877 -34.26 -3.39 3.39
C PHE A 877 -33.38 -4.51 3.94
N THR A 878 -32.68 -4.21 5.04
CA THR A 878 -31.92 -5.19 5.81
C THR A 878 -32.47 -5.24 7.23
N LEU A 879 -32.60 -6.45 7.79
CA LEU A 879 -33.12 -6.68 9.13
C LEU A 879 -32.20 -7.61 9.92
N ALA A 880 -31.67 -7.13 11.05
CA ALA A 880 -30.92 -7.95 11.98
C ALA A 880 -31.88 -8.74 12.90
N TYR A 881 -31.79 -10.07 12.93
CA TYR A 881 -32.65 -10.96 13.71
C TYR A 881 -31.82 -11.96 14.56
N PRO A 882 -32.35 -12.51 15.67
CA PRO A 882 -31.61 -13.42 16.54
C PRO A 882 -31.22 -14.72 15.82
N LEU A 883 -30.01 -15.21 16.09
CA LEU A 883 -29.51 -16.49 15.56
C LEU A 883 -30.40 -17.64 16.02
N GLY A 884 -30.98 -18.37 15.06
CA GLY A 884 -31.82 -19.54 15.30
C GLY A 884 -33.26 -19.39 14.81
N TRP A 885 -33.75 -18.18 14.53
CA TRP A 885 -35.08 -18.02 13.94
C TRP A 885 -35.14 -18.57 12.51
N VAL A 886 -36.29 -19.14 12.15
CA VAL A 886 -36.54 -19.67 10.81
C VAL A 886 -37.23 -18.60 9.97
N ILE A 887 -36.72 -18.38 8.76
CA ILE A 887 -37.29 -17.44 7.78
C ILE A 887 -37.94 -18.25 6.67
N SER A 888 -39.19 -17.93 6.34
CA SER A 888 -39.90 -18.51 5.19
C SER A 888 -40.55 -17.44 4.33
N HIS A 889 -40.73 -17.75 3.05
CA HIS A 889 -41.36 -16.90 2.06
C HIS A 889 -42.65 -17.56 1.57
N GLU A 890 -43.77 -16.86 1.70
CA GLU A 890 -45.07 -17.29 1.19
C GLU A 890 -45.79 -16.06 0.61
N ASP A 891 -46.41 -16.15 -0.56
CA ASP A 891 -47.33 -15.14 -1.13
C ASP A 891 -46.90 -13.65 -1.02
N GLY A 892 -45.63 -13.35 -1.29
CA GLY A 892 -45.12 -11.96 -1.24
C GLY A 892 -44.92 -11.40 0.18
N MET A 893 -44.86 -12.29 1.18
CA MET A 893 -44.50 -11.98 2.56
C MET A 893 -43.35 -12.83 3.07
N VAL A 894 -42.61 -12.27 4.02
CA VAL A 894 -41.52 -12.93 4.75
C VAL A 894 -41.99 -13.17 6.18
N LYS A 895 -41.93 -14.41 6.64
CA LYS A 895 -42.30 -14.80 8.00
C LYS A 895 -41.05 -15.10 8.83
N PHE A 896 -41.04 -14.64 10.08
CA PHE A 896 -40.00 -14.92 11.07
C PHE A 896 -40.62 -15.75 12.19
N SER A 897 -40.11 -16.96 12.41
CA SER A 897 -40.69 -17.93 13.34
C SER A 897 -39.66 -18.47 14.34
N SER A 898 -40.14 -19.16 15.38
CA SER A 898 -39.32 -19.86 16.38
C SER A 898 -38.36 -20.86 15.74
N VAL A 899 -37.36 -21.30 16.51
CA VAL A 899 -36.25 -22.18 16.03
C VAL A 899 -36.74 -23.50 15.44
N ASN A 900 -37.92 -23.96 15.86
CA ASN A 900 -38.60 -25.17 15.38
C ASN A 900 -39.73 -24.88 14.37
N GLY A 901 -39.92 -23.62 13.96
CA GLY A 901 -40.97 -23.18 13.03
C GLY A 901 -42.41 -23.25 13.59
N SER A 902 -42.60 -23.59 14.88
CA SER A 902 -43.94 -23.83 15.44
C SER A 902 -44.72 -22.56 15.80
N GLN A 903 -44.03 -21.42 15.98
CA GLN A 903 -44.65 -20.16 16.37
C GLN A 903 -44.13 -19.02 15.48
N GLU A 904 -45.04 -18.36 14.76
CA GLU A 904 -44.72 -17.14 14.00
C GLU A 904 -44.57 -15.95 14.96
N TRP A 905 -43.43 -15.26 14.90
CA TRP A 905 -43.18 -14.06 15.67
C TRP A 905 -43.77 -12.83 14.98
N PHE A 906 -43.44 -12.65 13.70
CA PHE A 906 -44.03 -11.65 12.83
C PHE A 906 -43.79 -11.98 11.36
N SER A 907 -44.54 -11.29 10.50
CA SER A 907 -44.39 -11.30 9.05
C SER A 907 -44.35 -9.90 8.46
N ILE A 908 -43.63 -9.75 7.36
CA ILE A 908 -43.46 -8.49 6.62
C ILE A 908 -43.95 -8.72 5.19
N SER A 909 -44.79 -7.84 4.67
CA SER A 909 -45.30 -7.90 3.30
C SER A 909 -45.39 -6.51 2.66
N GLU A 910 -45.52 -6.46 1.35
CA GLU A 910 -45.95 -5.24 0.66
C GLU A 910 -47.42 -4.94 1.02
N GLY A 911 -47.72 -3.69 1.32
CA GLY A 911 -49.06 -3.17 1.62
C GLY A 911 -49.55 -2.23 0.53
N LYS A 912 -50.87 -2.03 0.45
CA LYS A 912 -51.48 -0.95 -0.36
C LYS A 912 -51.75 0.26 0.55
N PRO A 913 -51.56 1.51 0.07
CA PRO A 913 -51.96 2.69 0.82
C PRO A 913 -53.45 2.60 1.16
N ALA A 914 -53.81 2.68 2.44
CA ALA A 914 -55.20 2.55 2.84
C ALA A 914 -56.05 3.67 2.20
N GLN A 915 -57.06 3.29 1.40
CA GLN A 915 -58.10 4.23 0.98
C GLN A 915 -59.09 4.41 2.15
N SER A 916 -59.58 5.63 2.35
CA SER A 916 -60.43 6.03 3.49
C SER A 916 -61.72 5.23 3.71
N ARG A 917 -62.09 4.31 2.79
CA ARG A 917 -63.27 3.46 2.91
C ARG A 917 -63.05 2.18 3.73
N ASP A 918 -61.84 1.61 3.76
CA ASP A 918 -61.56 0.37 4.53
C ASP A 918 -61.55 0.61 6.06
N PHE A 919 -61.55 1.87 6.49
CA PHE A 919 -61.61 2.25 7.89
C PHE A 919 -63.02 2.25 8.51
N LYS A 920 -64.10 2.17 7.71
CA LYS A 920 -65.45 2.17 8.30
C LYS A 920 -65.77 0.89 9.08
N GLU A 921 -65.23 -0.25 8.68
CA GLU A 921 -65.40 -1.52 9.43
C GLU A 921 -64.50 -1.62 10.68
N PHE A 922 -63.38 -0.87 10.73
CA PHE A 922 -62.45 -0.89 11.86
C PHE A 922 -62.66 0.26 12.87
N SER A 923 -63.47 1.27 12.55
CA SER A 923 -63.64 2.49 13.35
C SER A 923 -64.59 2.40 14.55
N GLN A 924 -65.25 1.26 14.80
CA GLN A 924 -66.22 1.20 15.92
C GLN A 924 -65.59 0.96 17.29
N THR A 925 -64.28 0.70 17.41
CA THR A 925 -63.64 0.49 18.73
C THR A 925 -62.18 0.95 18.83
N THR A 926 -61.72 1.95 18.09
CA THR A 926 -60.35 2.49 18.25
C THR A 926 -60.36 3.92 18.80
N SER A 927 -59.85 4.08 20.02
CA SER A 927 -59.38 5.39 20.49
C SER A 927 -58.23 5.82 19.58
N THR A 928 -58.40 6.92 18.86
CA THR A 928 -57.27 7.60 18.22
C THR A 928 -56.25 7.95 19.31
N ALA A 929 -55.00 7.53 19.11
CA ALA A 929 -53.89 7.74 20.03
C ALA A 929 -53.42 9.21 20.02
N GLU A 930 -54.34 10.16 20.25
CA GLU A 930 -53.99 11.55 20.58
C GLU A 930 -53.77 11.74 22.09
N ASN A 931 -54.21 10.80 22.95
CA ASN A 931 -54.17 10.95 24.41
C ASN A 931 -53.07 10.20 25.17
N GLU A 932 -52.12 9.53 24.51
CA GLU A 932 -50.99 8.84 25.18
C GLU A 932 -49.60 9.38 24.81
N GLY A 933 -49.47 10.66 24.43
CA GLY A 933 -48.19 11.38 24.47
C GLY A 933 -47.06 10.89 23.54
N TYR A 934 -47.31 10.02 22.56
CA TYR A 934 -46.30 9.61 21.58
C TYR A 934 -46.36 10.47 20.30
N PRO A 935 -45.23 11.02 19.80
CA PRO A 935 -45.23 11.89 18.63
C PRO A 935 -45.49 11.11 17.34
N THR A 936 -46.60 11.43 16.67
CA THR A 936 -47.13 10.74 15.48
C THR A 936 -46.47 11.10 14.15
N ASN A 937 -45.37 11.87 14.13
CA ASN A 937 -44.96 12.54 12.89
C ASN A 937 -43.62 12.07 12.29
N THR A 938 -42.81 11.28 13.01
CA THR A 938 -41.58 10.69 12.44
C THR A 938 -41.18 9.40 13.16
N TRP A 939 -40.75 8.39 12.39
CA TRP A 939 -40.06 7.20 12.92
C TRP A 939 -38.62 7.21 12.39
N ARG A 940 -37.65 7.43 13.30
CA ARG A 940 -36.20 7.47 13.00
C ARG A 940 -35.82 8.36 11.80
N GLY A 941 -36.46 9.54 11.68
CA GLY A 941 -36.17 10.53 10.64
C GLY A 941 -37.05 10.44 9.39
N TYR A 942 -37.88 9.40 9.26
CA TYR A 942 -38.82 9.25 8.15
C TYR A 942 -40.26 9.57 8.60
N PRO A 943 -41.09 10.26 7.78
CA PRO A 943 -42.52 10.36 8.03
C PRO A 943 -43.12 8.96 8.17
N ALA A 944 -43.90 8.73 9.23
CA ALA A 944 -44.54 7.44 9.47
C ALA A 944 -45.95 7.60 10.05
N LYS A 945 -46.85 6.66 9.77
CA LYS A 945 -48.19 6.59 10.40
C LYS A 945 -48.36 5.27 11.14
N PHE A 946 -48.86 5.37 12.38
CA PHE A 946 -49.19 4.24 13.23
C PHE A 946 -50.69 4.01 13.25
N PHE A 947 -51.11 2.77 13.04
CA PHE A 947 -52.50 2.35 13.22
C PHE A 947 -52.57 1.21 14.23
N PHE A 948 -53.42 1.38 15.25
CA PHE A 948 -53.71 0.36 16.24
C PHE A 948 -55.01 -0.36 15.86
N THR A 949 -55.02 -1.69 15.92
CA THR A 949 -56.27 -2.46 15.92
C THR A 949 -56.44 -3.14 17.28
N LEU A 950 -57.63 -3.05 17.86
CA LEU A 950 -58.00 -3.83 19.05
C LEU A 950 -58.06 -5.33 18.70
N PRO A 951 -57.85 -6.23 19.69
CA PRO A 951 -57.61 -7.64 19.43
C PRO A 951 -58.78 -8.31 18.71
N PHE A 952 -58.51 -8.83 17.51
CA PHE A 952 -59.37 -9.83 16.89
C PHE A 952 -59.03 -11.16 17.59
N LYS A 953 -59.98 -11.68 18.39
CA LYS A 953 -59.97 -13.01 19.04
C LYS A 953 -58.58 -13.63 19.31
N SER A 954 -58.18 -13.60 20.59
CA SER A 954 -57.02 -14.28 21.21
C SER A 954 -55.63 -13.96 20.64
N GLU A 955 -54.79 -13.33 21.48
CA GLU A 955 -53.32 -13.21 21.42
C GLU A 955 -52.62 -12.48 20.26
N TYR A 956 -53.33 -12.02 19.21
CA TYR A 956 -52.69 -11.28 18.11
C TYR A 956 -53.17 -9.83 18.03
N ALA A 957 -52.24 -8.87 18.18
CA ALA A 957 -52.50 -7.46 17.89
C ALA A 957 -51.81 -7.10 16.56
N VAL A 958 -52.55 -6.56 15.60
CA VAL A 958 -51.99 -6.16 14.30
C VAL A 958 -51.56 -4.69 14.38
N ARG A 959 -50.27 -4.43 14.12
CA ARG A 959 -49.70 -3.07 14.05
C ARG A 959 -49.36 -2.73 12.61
N LEU A 960 -50.09 -1.79 12.02
CA LEU A 960 -49.74 -1.27 10.69
C LEU A 960 -48.74 -0.11 10.86
N LEU A 961 -47.58 -0.21 10.22
CA LEU A 961 -46.55 0.83 10.19
C LEU A 961 -46.28 1.26 8.75
N GLU A 962 -46.78 2.42 8.34
CA GLU A 962 -46.47 2.98 7.02
C GLU A 962 -45.24 3.89 7.12
N ILE A 963 -44.18 3.61 6.35
CA ILE A 963 -42.93 4.41 6.33
C ILE A 963 -42.79 5.08 4.96
N TYR A 964 -42.49 6.38 4.93
CA TYR A 964 -42.32 7.16 3.70
C TYR A 964 -40.86 7.65 3.58
N PRO A 965 -40.01 7.08 2.70
CA PRO A 965 -38.63 7.54 2.54
C PRO A 965 -38.54 8.92 1.85
N ASP A 966 -37.64 9.78 2.32
CA ASP A 966 -37.38 11.09 1.70
C ASP A 966 -36.76 10.94 0.29
N GLY A 967 -37.32 11.65 -0.70
CA GLY A 967 -36.77 11.73 -2.06
C GLY A 967 -37.34 10.74 -3.10
N TYR A 968 -38.20 9.80 -2.71
CA TYR A 968 -38.83 8.86 -3.64
C TYR A 968 -40.15 9.40 -4.21
N ASN A 969 -40.11 9.94 -5.43
CA ASN A 969 -41.30 10.35 -6.18
C ASN A 969 -41.52 9.40 -7.36
N LYS A 970 -41.95 8.16 -7.06
CA LYS A 970 -42.74 7.23 -7.90
C LYS A 970 -42.93 5.90 -7.14
N SER A 971 -44.19 5.45 -7.07
CA SER A 971 -44.77 4.33 -6.29
C SER A 971 -44.63 4.40 -4.76
N LYS A 972 -45.78 4.59 -4.09
CA LYS A 972 -45.91 4.50 -2.63
C LYS A 972 -45.71 3.03 -2.20
N THR A 973 -44.50 2.63 -1.82
CA THR A 973 -44.29 1.32 -1.19
C THR A 973 -44.73 1.42 0.26
N VAL A 974 -45.86 0.81 0.60
CA VAL A 974 -46.31 0.67 1.98
C VAL A 974 -45.80 -0.68 2.47
N ILE A 975 -45.13 -0.72 3.62
CA ILE A 975 -44.69 -1.97 4.23
C ILE A 975 -45.71 -2.34 5.30
N LYS A 976 -46.27 -3.54 5.25
CA LYS A 976 -47.16 -4.05 6.29
C LYS A 976 -46.38 -5.05 7.14
N ILE A 977 -46.43 -4.88 8.46
CA ILE A 977 -45.85 -5.83 9.41
C ILE A 977 -46.99 -6.37 10.29
N MET A 978 -47.04 -7.67 10.55
CA MET A 978 -48.05 -8.30 11.40
C MET A 978 -47.35 -9.22 12.40
N GLY A 979 -47.68 -9.20 13.69
CA GLY A 979 -46.98 -10.07 14.66
C GLY A 979 -47.44 -9.91 16.11
N ASN A 980 -46.87 -10.72 17.01
CA ASN A 980 -47.22 -10.74 18.44
C ASN A 980 -46.73 -9.48 19.18
N THR A 981 -47.62 -8.84 19.95
CA THR A 981 -47.43 -7.53 20.60
C THR A 981 -46.27 -7.46 21.58
N SER A 982 -45.97 -8.56 22.30
CA SER A 982 -44.94 -8.57 23.35
C SER A 982 -43.53 -8.60 22.77
N LYS A 983 -43.30 -9.42 21.74
CA LYS A 983 -41.99 -9.58 21.09
C LYS A 983 -41.73 -8.53 20.03
N PHE A 984 -42.78 -7.99 19.40
CA PHE A 984 -42.68 -6.90 18.43
C PHE A 984 -42.03 -5.65 19.02
N ASN A 985 -42.43 -5.23 20.23
CA ASN A 985 -41.86 -4.06 20.89
C ASN A 985 -40.40 -4.29 21.33
N GLU A 986 -40.11 -5.46 21.89
CA GLU A 986 -38.76 -5.82 22.34
C GLU A 986 -37.77 -5.86 21.16
N PHE A 987 -38.20 -6.36 20.00
CA PHE A 987 -37.37 -6.53 18.81
C PHE A 987 -37.19 -5.25 17.98
N ILE A 988 -38.28 -4.53 17.66
CA ILE A 988 -38.22 -3.34 16.79
C ILE A 988 -37.46 -2.19 17.47
N PHE A 989 -37.67 -1.97 18.77
CA PHE A 989 -37.00 -0.88 19.46
C PHE A 989 -35.50 -1.16 19.72
N SER A 990 -35.11 -2.44 19.88
CA SER A 990 -33.72 -2.84 20.16
C SER A 990 -32.88 -3.27 18.94
N SER A 991 -33.49 -3.49 17.77
CA SER A 991 -32.81 -4.12 16.61
C SER A 991 -32.90 -3.32 15.30
N MET A 992 -33.79 -2.34 15.16
CA MET A 992 -33.93 -1.56 13.91
C MET A 992 -33.06 -0.28 13.86
N THR A 993 -31.86 -0.28 14.45
CA THR A 993 -30.82 0.74 14.15
C THR A 993 -30.35 0.72 12.71
N ASP A 994 -30.56 -0.39 12.00
CA ASP A 994 -30.00 -0.64 10.68
C ASP A 994 -31.05 -0.82 9.58
N PHE A 995 -32.23 -0.20 9.71
CA PHE A 995 -33.18 -0.12 8.60
C PHE A 995 -32.68 0.93 7.60
N LYS A 996 -31.78 0.52 6.69
CA LYS A 996 -31.36 1.33 5.55
C LYS A 996 -32.24 1.00 4.35
N VAL A 997 -33.11 1.93 3.97
CA VAL A 997 -33.76 1.91 2.67
C VAL A 997 -32.71 2.40 1.67
N ASN A 998 -32.26 1.53 0.75
CA ASN A 998 -31.32 1.89 -0.32
C ASN A 998 -32.05 2.49 -1.52
#